data_AF-G2GBD3-F1
#
_entry.id   AF-G2GBD3-F1
#
_cell.length_a   1.000
_cell.length_b   1.000
_cell.length_c   1.000
_cell.angle_alpha   90.00
_cell.angle_beta   90.00
_cell.angle_gamma   90.00
#
_symmetry.space_group_name_H-M   'P 1'
#
loop_
_entity.id
_entity.type
_entity.pdbx_description
1 polymer ?
#
loop_
_entity_poly.entity_id
_entity_poly.type
_entity_poly.pdbx_seq_one_letter_code
_entity_poly.pdbx_strand_id
1 'polypeptide(L)'
;MSPGAPDPLQPLVDAYRTGAPTPSLADLGGLGHLLQDTDTLLDHDELPMLVALMCTDQTAIQDDQARAFLLTAAESPQDPLRLEGVITSLLGCPEAVHELGDDLADIWLDASRSHTDLLGGIALEGTARIVLSGGAAEYGLLDRLRRLNRQQELAQIDDDYALRTVRVAGAVAEHFDSPDPARLLNQLVERDDVAEDAAFELGMLALRQALHTDDPARARPLLLEARQHLGDAHQDEERPDAAAFGAAIDAILAYSAGAPLPEAARTQLDEAVLELRLNLLGLPPGWRTPRLDTLTAWQHLLDTLTRATDSDRPGAWLHAAGVISDLVDVYTAHRTLDLFAPSPACPHTAQPGPATSAATHGLHALLAPRVEATLLAHEGGLALLDEWLEELAEDPGRDQDPTTTLVREQAARLREALDTGGGSPPPKPDCPATSLAGLGLSTADTEHLQNLLADTPELRDRIDAMLAARKAALPVDEVPIIATVFRNTHQQLKAQCPDGYVGQFAADVDRMLLRLLRFVDLRLSETQKYGGEARAYLRQLKKDEDKPREAELGRDLRDFLRGQGLRVRMEETNVGGGRVDIAWQPNTELITLELKRDWADSSFDAYAAAYGPQAISYQVAGPPVNFLVVLDLTPKPQGLAAIPACIEVRTLPGPAGDPRPRTLIMVRVQGNKRDPSG
;
A
#
# COMPACT_ATOMS: atom_id res chain seq x y z
N MET A 1 -0.35 37.10 22.61
CA MET A 1 -1.37 36.93 23.68
C MET A 1 -0.98 37.67 24.98
N SER A 2 -1.92 37.88 25.92
CA SER A 2 -1.61 38.32 27.30
C SER A 2 -1.19 37.13 28.19
N PRO A 3 -0.25 37.29 29.16
CA PRO A 3 0.17 36.18 30.02
C PRO A 3 -0.97 35.66 30.89
N GLY A 4 -1.38 34.40 30.67
CA GLY A 4 -2.43 33.72 31.45
C GLY A 4 -3.80 33.58 30.78
N ALA A 5 -3.95 33.95 29.50
CA ALA A 5 -5.04 33.41 28.69
C ALA A 5 -4.76 31.91 28.37
N PRO A 6 -5.78 31.05 28.32
CA PRO A 6 -5.61 29.66 27.89
C PRO A 6 -5.25 29.61 26.39
N ASP A 7 -4.48 28.59 26.00
CA ASP A 7 -4.19 28.29 24.60
C ASP A 7 -5.49 27.97 23.83
N PRO A 8 -5.80 28.67 22.73
CA PRO A 8 -7.00 28.43 21.93
C PRO A 8 -7.02 27.06 21.23
N LEU A 9 -5.87 26.41 21.02
CA LEU A 9 -5.77 25.10 20.39
C LEU A 9 -5.82 23.93 21.40
N GLN A 10 -5.67 24.19 22.70
CA GLN A 10 -5.75 23.17 23.75
C GLN A 10 -6.96 22.21 23.63
N PRO A 11 -8.19 22.62 23.26
CA PRO A 11 -9.30 21.69 23.07
C PRO A 11 -9.12 20.73 21.88
N LEU A 12 -8.46 21.19 20.80
CA LEU A 12 -8.13 20.39 19.61
C LEU A 12 -7.02 19.39 19.94
N VAL A 13 -6.02 19.82 20.70
CA VAL A 13 -4.94 19.00 21.27
C VAL A 13 -5.50 17.91 22.19
N ASP A 14 -6.39 18.26 23.12
CA ASP A 14 -6.97 17.33 24.08
C ASP A 14 -7.91 16.32 23.40
N ALA A 15 -8.67 16.73 22.39
CA ALA A 15 -9.49 15.82 21.59
C ALA A 15 -8.63 14.78 20.88
N TYR A 16 -7.55 15.21 20.21
CA TYR A 16 -6.61 14.31 19.52
C TYR A 16 -5.94 13.33 20.50
N ARG A 17 -5.44 13.82 21.65
CA ARG A 17 -4.80 12.99 22.69
C ARG A 17 -5.74 11.99 23.36
N THR A 18 -7.04 12.26 23.41
CA THR A 18 -8.04 11.38 24.04
C THR A 18 -8.82 10.50 23.07
N GLY A 19 -8.67 10.71 21.75
CA GLY A 19 -9.51 10.05 20.74
C GLY A 19 -10.97 10.51 20.78
N ALA A 20 -11.24 11.70 21.31
CA ALA A 20 -12.57 12.31 21.28
C ALA A 20 -12.87 12.92 19.89
N PRO A 21 -14.14 13.22 19.56
CA PRO A 21 -14.48 13.90 18.31
C PRO A 21 -13.75 15.25 18.20
N THR A 22 -13.22 15.55 17.00
CA THR A 22 -12.57 16.83 16.70
C THR A 22 -13.53 18.00 17.00
N PRO A 23 -13.11 19.02 17.76
CA PRO A 23 -13.93 20.21 18.03
C PRO A 23 -14.19 20.98 16.73
N SER A 24 -15.34 21.65 16.63
CA SER A 24 -15.62 22.58 15.54
C SER A 24 -14.88 23.91 15.73
N LEU A 25 -14.77 24.74 14.69
CA LEU A 25 -14.26 26.10 14.84
C LEU A 25 -15.03 26.92 15.88
N ALA A 26 -16.34 26.65 16.06
CA ALA A 26 -17.16 27.32 17.07
C ALA A 26 -16.79 26.90 18.51
N ASP A 27 -16.37 25.65 18.73
CA ASP A 27 -15.90 25.17 20.03
C ASP A 27 -14.53 25.78 20.42
N LEU A 28 -13.74 26.20 19.42
CA LEU A 28 -12.50 26.98 19.60
C LEU A 28 -12.74 28.51 19.73
N GLY A 29 -14.01 28.93 19.87
CA GLY A 29 -14.41 30.33 20.02
C GLY A 29 -14.77 31.06 18.71
N GLY A 30 -14.68 30.37 17.56
CA GLY A 30 -15.01 30.88 16.24
C GLY A 30 -13.84 31.54 15.50
N LEU A 31 -13.97 31.63 14.17
CA LEU A 31 -12.94 32.15 13.27
C LEU A 31 -12.40 33.52 13.71
N GLY A 32 -13.29 34.48 13.94
CA GLY A 32 -12.94 35.85 14.38
C GLY A 32 -12.42 35.96 15.83
N HIS A 33 -12.31 34.85 16.57
CA HIS A 33 -11.55 34.76 17.83
C HIS A 33 -10.14 34.22 17.57
N LEU A 34 -10.03 33.14 16.78
CA LEU A 34 -8.75 32.52 16.41
C LEU A 34 -7.84 33.52 15.66
N LEU A 35 -8.36 34.20 14.64
CA LEU A 35 -7.60 35.11 13.78
C LEU A 35 -7.22 36.46 14.43
N GLN A 36 -7.28 36.57 15.76
CA GLN A 36 -6.83 37.77 16.51
C GLN A 36 -5.34 37.76 16.85
N ASP A 37 -4.67 36.61 16.79
CA ASP A 37 -3.27 36.43 17.16
C ASP A 37 -2.60 35.43 16.18
N THR A 38 -2.72 35.73 14.88
CA THR A 38 -2.30 34.86 13.76
C THR A 38 -0.86 34.39 13.89
N ASP A 39 0.05 35.30 14.25
CA ASP A 39 1.48 35.04 14.38
C ASP A 39 1.77 33.96 15.43
N THR A 40 0.97 33.92 16.52
CA THR A 40 1.06 32.88 17.57
C THR A 40 0.50 31.53 17.08
N LEU A 41 -0.49 31.52 16.19
CA LEU A 41 -1.04 30.28 15.61
C LEU A 41 -0.13 29.70 14.52
N LEU A 42 0.59 30.55 13.77
CA LEU A 42 1.47 30.15 12.67
C LEU A 42 2.77 29.47 13.12
N ASP A 43 3.21 29.67 14.36
CA ASP A 43 4.36 28.96 14.95
C ASP A 43 3.96 27.77 15.84
N HIS A 44 2.66 27.44 15.92
CA HIS A 44 2.17 26.33 16.75
C HIS A 44 2.44 24.97 16.08
N ASP A 45 2.85 23.95 16.84
CA ASP A 45 3.13 22.60 16.31
C ASP A 45 1.88 21.95 15.69
N GLU A 46 0.71 22.16 16.31
CA GLU A 46 -0.60 21.72 15.81
C GLU A 46 -1.19 22.58 14.68
N LEU A 47 -0.43 23.48 14.04
CA LEU A 47 -0.87 24.23 12.84
C LEU A 47 -1.47 23.32 11.74
N PRO A 48 -0.91 22.14 11.38
CA PRO A 48 -1.54 21.24 10.42
C PRO A 48 -2.96 20.80 10.81
N MET A 49 -3.23 20.61 12.10
CA MET A 49 -4.55 20.23 12.62
C MET A 49 -5.54 21.40 12.55
N LEU A 50 -5.08 22.62 12.83
CA LEU A 50 -5.88 23.84 12.65
C LEU A 50 -6.22 24.07 11.16
N VAL A 51 -5.24 23.94 10.26
CA VAL A 51 -5.44 24.05 8.81
C VAL A 51 -6.45 23.01 8.32
N ALA A 52 -6.33 21.75 8.74
CA ALA A 52 -7.30 20.71 8.39
C ALA A 52 -8.72 21.06 8.86
N LEU A 53 -8.86 21.51 10.12
CA LEU A 53 -10.16 21.90 10.68
C LEU A 53 -10.78 23.09 9.91
N MET A 54 -9.99 24.12 9.61
CA MET A 54 -10.44 25.27 8.81
C MET A 54 -10.85 24.85 7.40
N CYS A 55 -10.11 23.96 6.74
CA CYS A 55 -10.46 23.42 5.44
C CYS A 55 -11.71 22.50 5.47
N THR A 56 -12.09 21.95 6.63
CA THR A 56 -13.37 21.21 6.75
C THR A 56 -14.60 22.10 7.03
N ASP A 57 -14.41 23.40 7.29
CA ASP A 57 -15.52 24.34 7.45
C ASP A 57 -15.73 25.17 6.17
N GLN A 58 -16.81 24.87 5.44
CA GLN A 58 -17.16 25.57 4.19
C GLN A 58 -17.41 27.08 4.40
N THR A 59 -17.71 27.53 5.63
CA THR A 59 -17.82 28.96 5.94
C THR A 59 -16.45 29.65 6.08
N ALA A 60 -15.40 28.89 6.41
CA ALA A 60 -14.03 29.40 6.46
C ALA A 60 -13.40 29.49 5.06
N ILE A 61 -13.62 28.51 4.17
CA ILE A 61 -13.11 28.59 2.78
C ILE A 61 -13.67 29.83 2.03
N GLN A 62 -14.85 30.32 2.43
CA GLN A 62 -15.52 31.49 1.84
C GLN A 62 -15.23 32.83 2.56
N ASP A 63 -14.40 32.85 3.62
CA ASP A 63 -14.06 34.06 4.37
C ASP A 63 -12.67 34.60 3.97
N ASP A 64 -12.58 35.89 3.62
CA ASP A 64 -11.34 36.52 3.15
C ASP A 64 -10.20 36.45 4.18
N GLN A 65 -10.50 36.51 5.49
CA GLN A 65 -9.48 36.46 6.55
C GLN A 65 -9.00 35.03 6.77
N ALA A 66 -9.91 34.05 6.68
CA ALA A 66 -9.57 32.63 6.71
C ALA A 66 -8.71 32.20 5.52
N ARG A 67 -9.09 32.63 4.30
CA ARG A 67 -8.30 32.39 3.07
C ARG A 67 -6.90 32.98 3.21
N ALA A 68 -6.79 34.23 3.65
CA ALA A 68 -5.50 34.87 3.89
C ALA A 68 -4.66 34.10 4.93
N PHE A 69 -5.25 33.65 6.04
CA PHE A 69 -4.56 32.82 7.02
C PHE A 69 -4.09 31.47 6.45
N LEU A 70 -4.92 30.77 5.66
CA LEU A 70 -4.56 29.50 5.03
C LEU A 70 -3.38 29.65 4.05
N LEU A 71 -3.34 30.74 3.28
CA LEU A 71 -2.20 31.06 2.41
C LEU A 71 -0.94 31.41 3.22
N THR A 72 -1.05 32.21 4.28
CA THR A 72 0.10 32.49 5.16
C THR A 72 0.58 31.23 5.91
N ALA A 73 -0.32 30.32 6.28
CA ALA A 73 0.01 29.02 6.86
C ALA A 73 0.72 28.09 5.87
N ALA A 74 0.49 28.24 4.57
CA ALA A 74 1.19 27.52 3.50
C ALA A 74 2.60 28.06 3.22
N GLU A 75 2.88 29.34 3.56
CA GLU A 75 4.20 30.00 3.40
C GLU A 75 5.08 29.90 4.66
N SER A 76 4.48 30.08 5.85
CA SER A 76 5.20 30.27 7.12
C SER A 76 6.11 29.10 7.59
N PRO A 77 5.75 27.80 7.44
CA PRO A 77 6.49 26.70 8.06
C PRO A 77 7.95 26.53 7.62
N GLN A 78 8.88 26.95 8.49
CA GLN A 78 10.33 26.78 8.32
C GLN A 78 10.84 25.41 8.82
N ASP A 79 9.95 24.42 8.99
CA ASP A 79 10.27 23.06 9.43
C ASP A 79 9.66 22.04 8.46
N PRO A 80 10.42 21.03 7.98
CA PRO A 80 9.94 20.05 7.01
C PRO A 80 8.68 19.29 7.43
N LEU A 81 8.54 18.92 8.71
CA LEU A 81 7.41 18.13 9.20
C LEU A 81 6.16 19.01 9.32
N ARG A 82 6.31 20.25 9.79
CA ARG A 82 5.20 21.24 9.80
C ARG A 82 4.75 21.58 8.38
N LEU A 83 5.67 21.75 7.43
CA LEU A 83 5.34 22.04 6.02
C LEU A 83 4.65 20.84 5.33
N GLU A 84 5.20 19.62 5.43
CA GLU A 84 4.59 18.42 4.84
C GLU A 84 3.22 18.11 5.50
N GLY A 85 3.07 18.42 6.79
CA GLY A 85 1.79 18.41 7.50
C GLY A 85 0.77 19.39 6.94
N VAL A 86 1.12 20.68 6.78
CA VAL A 86 0.22 21.70 6.23
C VAL A 86 -0.18 21.37 4.78
N ILE A 87 0.77 20.96 3.93
CA ILE A 87 0.51 20.50 2.56
C ILE A 87 -0.48 19.33 2.57
N THR A 88 -0.28 18.36 3.47
CA THR A 88 -1.17 17.19 3.61
C THR A 88 -2.57 17.58 4.07
N SER A 89 -2.70 18.55 4.98
CA SER A 89 -4.00 19.07 5.43
C SER A 89 -4.77 19.83 4.35
N LEU A 90 -4.08 20.66 3.56
CA LEU A 90 -4.68 21.38 2.41
C LEU A 90 -5.10 20.40 1.30
N LEU A 91 -4.22 19.47 0.93
CA LEU A 91 -4.52 18.40 -0.03
C LEU A 91 -5.53 17.36 0.51
N GLY A 92 -5.91 17.43 1.79
CA GLY A 92 -7.02 16.68 2.38
C GLY A 92 -8.40 17.28 2.13
N CYS A 93 -8.49 18.49 1.56
CA CYS A 93 -9.75 19.14 1.21
C CYS A 93 -9.78 19.57 -0.27
N PRO A 94 -10.52 18.86 -1.14
CA PRO A 94 -10.69 19.24 -2.54
C PRO A 94 -11.30 20.64 -2.75
N GLU A 95 -12.16 21.12 -1.84
CA GLU A 95 -12.73 22.48 -1.94
C GLU A 95 -11.65 23.55 -1.73
N ALA A 96 -10.72 23.36 -0.80
CA ALA A 96 -9.58 24.27 -0.59
C ALA A 96 -8.60 24.23 -1.77
N VAL A 97 -8.33 23.05 -2.35
CA VAL A 97 -7.50 22.91 -3.55
C VAL A 97 -8.14 23.59 -4.77
N HIS A 98 -9.47 23.57 -4.89
CA HIS A 98 -10.17 24.25 -5.98
C HIS A 98 -10.20 25.79 -5.83
N GLU A 99 -10.39 26.28 -4.60
CA GLU A 99 -10.55 27.71 -4.32
C GLU A 99 -9.22 28.48 -4.14
N LEU A 100 -8.13 27.79 -3.77
CA LEU A 100 -6.82 28.39 -3.45
C LEU A 100 -5.66 27.81 -4.28
N GLY A 101 -5.93 26.91 -5.23
CA GLY A 101 -4.90 26.08 -5.87
C GLY A 101 -3.78 26.84 -6.58
N ASP A 102 -4.10 27.82 -7.44
CA ASP A 102 -3.09 28.66 -8.11
C ASP A 102 -2.27 29.48 -7.10
N ASP A 103 -2.90 30.08 -6.08
CA ASP A 103 -2.21 30.86 -5.03
C ASP A 103 -1.24 29.97 -4.23
N LEU A 104 -1.68 28.77 -3.84
CA LEU A 104 -0.86 27.78 -3.13
C LEU A 104 0.30 27.27 -3.99
N ALA A 105 0.06 27.05 -5.29
CA ALA A 105 1.08 26.63 -6.23
C ALA A 105 2.17 27.71 -6.41
N ASP A 106 1.81 28.99 -6.51
CA ASP A 106 2.80 30.07 -6.61
C ASP A 106 3.61 30.22 -5.30
N ILE A 107 2.97 30.14 -4.13
CA ILE A 107 3.65 30.16 -2.81
C ILE A 107 4.67 29.02 -2.70
N TRP A 108 4.26 27.78 -3.00
CA TRP A 108 5.15 26.62 -2.90
C TRP A 108 6.21 26.58 -4.00
N LEU A 109 5.94 27.19 -5.16
CA LEU A 109 6.96 27.43 -6.17
C LEU A 109 8.00 28.47 -5.71
N ASP A 110 7.63 29.50 -4.95
CA ASP A 110 8.60 30.44 -4.38
C ASP A 110 9.39 29.84 -3.20
N ALA A 111 8.77 29.01 -2.36
CA ALA A 111 9.50 28.20 -1.38
C ALA A 111 10.49 27.25 -2.08
N SER A 112 10.05 26.54 -3.13
CA SER A 112 10.89 25.69 -3.99
C SER A 112 12.02 26.44 -4.71
N ARG A 113 11.85 27.74 -4.99
CA ARG A 113 12.89 28.63 -5.55
C ARG A 113 13.86 29.14 -4.48
N SER A 114 13.40 29.34 -3.25
CA SER A 114 14.15 30.02 -2.18
C SER A 114 14.95 29.05 -1.30
N HIS A 115 14.44 27.84 -1.09
CA HIS A 115 15.11 26.77 -0.36
C HIS A 115 15.87 25.84 -1.31
N THR A 116 17.06 25.44 -0.90
CA THR A 116 17.91 24.44 -1.59
C THR A 116 17.97 23.12 -0.84
N ASP A 117 17.09 22.93 0.13
CA ASP A 117 17.01 21.79 1.04
C ASP A 117 15.66 21.06 0.93
N LEU A 118 15.45 20.07 1.80
CA LEU A 118 14.21 19.30 1.92
C LEU A 118 12.92 20.16 1.94
N LEU A 119 12.92 21.40 2.46
CA LEU A 119 11.74 22.29 2.39
C LEU A 119 11.40 22.63 0.93
N GLY A 120 12.41 22.94 0.12
CA GLY A 120 12.26 23.23 -1.30
C GLY A 120 11.77 22.02 -2.11
N GLY A 121 12.14 20.82 -1.67
CA GLY A 121 11.67 19.55 -2.23
C GLY A 121 10.22 19.22 -1.85
N ILE A 122 9.85 19.39 -0.57
CA ILE A 122 8.49 19.22 -0.07
C ILE A 122 7.53 20.21 -0.76
N ALA A 123 7.93 21.47 -0.91
CA ALA A 123 7.15 22.48 -1.62
C ALA A 123 7.00 22.17 -3.12
N LEU A 124 8.05 21.67 -3.78
CA LEU A 124 7.96 21.20 -5.17
C LEU A 124 6.97 20.03 -5.31
N GLU A 125 6.97 19.09 -4.35
CA GLU A 125 6.05 17.95 -4.33
C GLU A 125 4.59 18.36 -4.07
N GLY A 126 4.35 19.30 -3.14
CA GLY A 126 3.04 19.90 -2.89
C GLY A 126 2.49 20.61 -4.14
N THR A 127 3.32 21.42 -4.80
CA THR A 127 3.00 22.08 -6.08
C THR A 127 2.59 21.04 -7.13
N ALA A 128 3.39 19.99 -7.29
CA ALA A 128 3.12 18.95 -8.28
C ALA A 128 1.77 18.26 -8.05
N ARG A 129 1.38 18.02 -6.79
CA ARG A 129 0.10 17.38 -6.44
C ARG A 129 -1.11 18.29 -6.72
N ILE A 130 -1.00 19.60 -6.52
CA ILE A 130 -2.06 20.56 -6.94
C ILE A 130 -2.17 20.62 -8.47
N VAL A 131 -1.06 20.78 -9.18
CA VAL A 131 -1.05 20.86 -10.65
C VAL A 131 -1.58 19.57 -11.29
N LEU A 132 -1.13 18.40 -10.83
CA LEU A 132 -1.58 17.11 -11.35
C LEU A 132 -3.06 16.81 -11.06
N SER A 133 -3.64 17.41 -10.01
CA SER A 133 -5.07 17.27 -9.69
C SER A 133 -5.96 18.30 -10.40
N GLY A 134 -5.36 19.19 -11.21
CA GLY A 134 -6.07 20.24 -11.94
C GLY A 134 -6.47 21.44 -11.07
N GLY A 135 -5.90 21.57 -9.86
CA GLY A 135 -6.13 22.72 -8.97
C GLY A 135 -5.33 23.97 -9.35
N ALA A 136 -4.27 23.84 -10.15
CA ALA A 136 -3.44 24.96 -10.59
C ALA A 136 -2.87 24.73 -12.00
N ALA A 137 -2.48 25.81 -12.68
CA ALA A 137 -1.93 25.74 -14.04
C ALA A 137 -0.48 25.20 -14.10
N GLU A 138 -0.17 24.39 -15.11
CA GLU A 138 1.07 23.61 -15.19
C GLU A 138 2.35 24.43 -15.49
N TYR A 139 2.19 25.65 -15.99
CA TYR A 139 3.29 26.48 -16.51
C TYR A 139 4.39 26.78 -15.47
N GLY A 140 4.01 27.05 -14.22
CA GLY A 140 4.96 27.38 -13.14
C GLY A 140 5.83 26.18 -12.74
N LEU A 141 5.21 25.00 -12.63
CA LEU A 141 5.89 23.74 -12.34
C LEU A 141 6.85 23.34 -13.47
N LEU A 142 6.38 23.43 -14.72
CA LEU A 142 7.21 23.11 -15.89
C LEU A 142 8.40 24.08 -16.03
N ASP A 143 8.25 25.37 -15.71
CA ASP A 143 9.38 26.29 -15.68
C ASP A 143 10.34 26.02 -14.52
N ARG A 144 9.85 25.60 -13.33
CA ARG A 144 10.75 25.20 -12.22
C ARG A 144 11.61 23.99 -12.59
N LEU A 145 11.02 22.95 -13.21
CA LEU A 145 11.77 21.78 -13.68
C LEU A 145 12.74 22.12 -14.83
N ARG A 146 12.35 23.01 -15.76
CA ARG A 146 13.25 23.55 -16.79
C ARG A 146 14.41 24.38 -16.22
N ARG A 147 14.23 25.01 -15.06
CA ARG A 147 15.29 25.72 -14.34
C ARG A 147 16.25 24.76 -13.66
N LEU A 148 15.74 23.71 -13.01
CA LEU A 148 16.57 22.67 -12.39
C LEU A 148 17.43 21.90 -13.41
N ASN A 149 17.03 21.83 -14.69
CA ASN A 149 17.85 21.34 -15.82
C ASN A 149 19.17 22.12 -16.09
N ARG A 150 19.40 23.23 -15.37
CA ARG A 150 20.63 24.00 -15.40
C ARG A 150 21.56 23.45 -14.34
N GLN A 151 22.74 23.00 -14.74
CA GLN A 151 23.77 22.44 -13.86
C GLN A 151 24.12 23.35 -12.66
N GLN A 152 24.00 24.68 -12.79
CA GLN A 152 24.20 25.62 -11.68
C GLN A 152 23.10 25.54 -10.61
N GLU A 153 21.83 25.33 -10.98
CA GLU A 153 20.73 25.17 -10.02
C GLU A 153 20.73 23.75 -9.45
N LEU A 154 20.97 22.74 -10.28
CA LEU A 154 21.05 21.34 -9.85
C LEU A 154 22.18 21.09 -8.84
N ALA A 155 23.33 21.73 -9.02
CA ALA A 155 24.47 21.64 -8.09
C ALA A 155 24.32 22.52 -6.84
N GLN A 156 23.18 23.21 -6.65
CA GLN A 156 22.88 23.97 -5.44
C GLN A 156 21.91 23.26 -4.50
N ILE A 157 21.05 22.37 -5.00
CA ILE A 157 20.12 21.60 -4.17
C ILE A 157 20.82 20.43 -3.48
N ASP A 158 20.44 20.13 -2.25
CA ASP A 158 20.86 18.92 -1.55
C ASP A 158 20.18 17.66 -2.09
N ASP A 159 20.53 16.52 -1.51
CA ASP A 159 20.15 15.21 -2.01
C ASP A 159 18.73 14.80 -1.55
N ASP A 160 18.26 15.32 -0.40
CA ASP A 160 16.86 15.25 0.04
C ASP A 160 15.91 15.98 -0.95
N TYR A 161 16.31 17.17 -1.42
CA TYR A 161 15.58 17.87 -2.48
C TYR A 161 15.77 17.17 -3.84
N ALA A 162 16.96 16.64 -4.16
CA ALA A 162 17.14 15.86 -5.38
C ALA A 162 16.18 14.64 -5.43
N LEU A 163 15.99 13.94 -4.31
CA LEU A 163 15.07 12.81 -4.16
C LEU A 163 13.61 13.19 -4.41
N ARG A 164 13.14 14.30 -3.82
CA ARG A 164 11.81 14.86 -4.10
C ARG A 164 11.69 15.31 -5.57
N THR A 165 12.76 15.86 -6.14
CA THR A 165 12.81 16.29 -7.55
C THR A 165 12.69 15.12 -8.52
N VAL A 166 13.33 13.98 -8.26
CA VAL A 166 13.16 12.74 -9.04
C VAL A 166 11.68 12.33 -9.08
N ARG A 167 11.03 12.24 -7.91
CA ARG A 167 9.62 11.80 -7.79
C ARG A 167 8.66 12.72 -8.55
N VAL A 168 8.89 14.04 -8.47
CA VAL A 168 8.12 15.04 -9.20
C VAL A 168 8.41 15.00 -10.70
N ALA A 169 9.67 14.94 -11.12
CA ALA A 169 10.02 14.85 -12.54
C ALA A 169 9.45 13.59 -13.19
N GLY A 170 9.48 12.46 -12.49
CA GLY A 170 8.77 11.23 -12.87
C GLY A 170 7.27 11.45 -13.05
N ALA A 171 6.58 12.00 -12.03
CA ALA A 171 5.13 12.24 -12.06
C ALA A 171 4.67 13.23 -13.15
N VAL A 172 5.47 14.26 -13.42
CA VAL A 172 5.18 15.24 -14.48
C VAL A 172 5.39 14.61 -15.87
N ALA A 173 6.38 13.73 -16.03
CA ALA A 173 6.63 12.99 -17.28
C ALA A 173 5.56 11.93 -17.63
N GLU A 174 4.66 11.58 -16.71
CA GLU A 174 3.51 10.69 -16.99
C GLU A 174 2.28 11.45 -17.49
N HIS A 175 2.23 12.78 -17.26
CA HIS A 175 1.03 13.60 -17.42
C HIS A 175 1.16 14.74 -18.45
N PHE A 176 2.37 15.25 -18.68
CA PHE A 176 2.62 16.39 -19.56
C PHE A 176 3.65 16.06 -20.65
N ASP A 177 3.32 16.38 -21.91
CA ASP A 177 4.24 16.25 -23.05
C ASP A 177 5.32 17.34 -23.00
N SER A 178 6.38 17.08 -22.24
CA SER A 178 7.52 17.95 -22.08
C SER A 178 8.84 17.15 -22.02
N PRO A 179 9.90 17.58 -22.73
CA PRO A 179 11.22 16.95 -22.63
C PRO A 179 11.98 17.36 -21.36
N ASP A 180 11.57 18.43 -20.68
CA ASP A 180 12.31 18.99 -19.54
C ASP A 180 12.41 18.01 -18.34
N PRO A 181 11.36 17.28 -17.90
CA PRO A 181 11.47 16.33 -16.81
C PRO A 181 12.34 15.10 -17.15
N ALA A 182 12.19 14.55 -18.36
CA ALA A 182 13.00 13.41 -18.82
C ALA A 182 14.50 13.75 -18.88
N ARG A 183 14.81 14.97 -19.32
CA ARG A 183 16.18 15.51 -19.33
C ARG A 183 16.73 15.73 -17.91
N LEU A 184 15.89 16.17 -16.96
CA LEU A 184 16.27 16.35 -15.57
C LEU A 184 16.60 15.01 -14.89
N LEU A 185 15.80 13.98 -15.11
CA LEU A 185 16.07 12.63 -14.62
C LEU A 185 17.40 12.08 -15.17
N ASN A 186 17.70 12.29 -16.46
CA ASN A 186 19.01 11.93 -17.05
C ASN A 186 20.20 12.66 -16.40
N GLN A 187 20.01 13.86 -15.84
CA GLN A 187 21.06 14.56 -15.07
C GLN A 187 21.13 14.07 -13.61
N LEU A 188 20.03 13.58 -13.04
CA LEU A 188 19.97 13.07 -11.67
C LEU A 188 20.59 11.67 -11.53
N VAL A 189 20.65 10.88 -12.61
CA VAL A 189 21.46 9.64 -12.67
C VAL A 189 22.97 9.90 -12.47
N GLU A 190 23.44 11.15 -12.65
CA GLU A 190 24.84 11.54 -12.35
C GLU A 190 25.06 11.92 -10.86
N ARG A 191 24.08 11.75 -9.95
CA ARG A 191 24.21 11.95 -8.50
C ARG A 191 24.03 10.64 -7.74
N ASP A 192 25.10 10.15 -7.13
CA ASP A 192 25.18 8.91 -6.36
C ASP A 192 23.95 8.67 -5.46
N ASP A 193 23.61 9.59 -4.55
CA ASP A 193 22.53 9.43 -3.55
C ASP A 193 21.08 9.40 -4.09
N VAL A 194 20.87 9.57 -5.41
CA VAL A 194 19.54 9.50 -6.05
C VAL A 194 19.56 8.76 -7.41
N ALA A 195 20.65 8.06 -7.73
CA ALA A 195 20.88 7.48 -9.05
C ALA A 195 19.89 6.36 -9.38
N GLU A 196 19.62 5.45 -8.43
CA GLU A 196 18.68 4.33 -8.61
C GLU A 196 17.24 4.83 -8.78
N ASP A 197 16.83 5.84 -8.00
CA ASP A 197 15.49 6.43 -8.09
C ASP A 197 15.31 7.19 -9.42
N ALA A 198 16.35 7.91 -9.89
CA ALA A 198 16.34 8.57 -11.19
C ALA A 198 16.31 7.56 -12.36
N ALA A 199 17.08 6.48 -12.27
CA ALA A 199 17.07 5.38 -13.24
C ALA A 199 15.70 4.67 -13.26
N PHE A 200 15.09 4.43 -12.11
CA PHE A 200 13.76 3.82 -12.02
C PHE A 200 12.68 4.67 -12.73
N GLU A 201 12.63 5.98 -12.49
CA GLU A 201 11.66 6.86 -13.16
C GLU A 201 11.90 6.96 -14.68
N LEU A 202 13.16 6.88 -15.14
CA LEU A 202 13.48 6.76 -16.57
C LEU A 202 12.99 5.42 -17.15
N GLY A 203 13.18 4.32 -16.42
CA GLY A 203 12.67 3.01 -16.82
C GLY A 203 11.15 2.98 -16.94
N MET A 204 10.44 3.58 -15.98
CA MET A 204 8.99 3.73 -16.00
C MET A 204 8.51 4.67 -17.13
N LEU A 205 9.30 5.70 -17.46
CA LEU A 205 9.01 6.58 -18.61
C LEU A 205 9.19 5.85 -19.95
N ALA A 206 10.29 5.12 -20.15
CA ALA A 206 10.51 4.32 -21.35
C ALA A 206 9.45 3.22 -21.52
N LEU A 207 9.04 2.57 -20.42
CA LEU A 207 7.93 1.62 -20.41
C LEU A 207 6.62 2.27 -20.87
N ARG A 208 6.25 3.45 -20.32
CA ARG A 208 5.07 4.21 -20.80
C ARG A 208 5.19 4.61 -22.27
N GLN A 209 6.36 5.01 -22.76
CA GLN A 209 6.54 5.34 -24.17
C GLN A 209 6.33 4.11 -25.06
N ALA A 210 6.72 2.91 -24.61
CA ALA A 210 6.40 1.66 -25.29
C ALA A 210 4.88 1.36 -25.29
N LEU A 211 4.17 1.64 -24.19
CA LEU A 211 2.70 1.48 -24.12
C LEU A 211 1.95 2.41 -25.10
N HIS A 212 2.47 3.62 -25.35
CA HIS A 212 1.82 4.66 -26.15
C HIS A 212 2.18 4.66 -27.66
N THR A 213 3.06 3.78 -28.15
CA THR A 213 3.54 3.85 -29.55
C THR A 213 2.90 2.79 -30.46
N ASP A 214 2.18 3.21 -31.49
CA ASP A 214 1.41 2.33 -32.41
C ASP A 214 2.27 1.33 -33.21
N ASP A 215 3.60 1.48 -33.20
CA ASP A 215 4.55 0.69 -34.00
C ASP A 215 5.29 -0.33 -33.12
N PRO A 216 5.09 -1.64 -33.29
CA PRO A 216 5.78 -2.67 -32.50
C PRO A 216 7.31 -2.69 -32.74
N ALA A 217 7.79 -2.15 -33.87
CA ALA A 217 9.22 -1.96 -34.12
C ALA A 217 9.83 -0.79 -33.31
N ARG A 218 8.99 0.12 -32.79
CA ARG A 218 9.37 1.17 -31.83
C ARG A 218 9.11 0.77 -30.38
N ALA A 219 8.02 0.05 -30.10
CA ALA A 219 7.69 -0.43 -28.77
C ALA A 219 8.78 -1.35 -28.20
N ARG A 220 9.33 -2.27 -29.01
CA ARG A 220 10.34 -3.23 -28.55
C ARG A 220 11.68 -2.59 -28.11
N PRO A 221 12.28 -1.63 -28.84
CA PRO A 221 13.41 -0.85 -28.33
C PRO A 221 13.12 -0.15 -26.99
N LEU A 222 11.96 0.49 -26.85
CA LEU A 222 11.58 1.22 -25.64
C LEU A 222 11.37 0.28 -24.43
N LEU A 223 10.87 -0.94 -24.65
CA LEU A 223 10.85 -1.98 -23.61
C LEU A 223 12.26 -2.43 -23.19
N LEU A 224 13.22 -2.51 -24.12
CA LEU A 224 14.60 -2.87 -23.80
C LEU A 224 15.33 -1.75 -23.04
N GLU A 225 15.07 -0.50 -23.40
CA GLU A 225 15.54 0.71 -22.71
C GLU A 225 14.97 0.77 -21.28
N ALA A 226 13.66 0.55 -21.12
CA ALA A 226 13.02 0.41 -19.81
C ALA A 226 13.64 -0.72 -18.97
N ARG A 227 13.87 -1.88 -19.60
CA ARG A 227 14.43 -3.06 -18.96
C ARG A 227 15.88 -2.87 -18.50
N GLN A 228 16.65 -2.06 -19.22
CA GLN A 228 18.00 -1.67 -18.81
C GLN A 228 17.93 -0.76 -17.58
N HIS A 229 17.21 0.36 -17.65
CA HIS A 229 17.10 1.31 -16.55
C HIS A 229 16.54 0.70 -15.25
N LEU A 230 15.57 -0.21 -15.35
CA LEU A 230 15.05 -0.97 -14.20
C LEU A 230 16.03 -2.07 -13.72
N GLY A 231 16.96 -2.50 -14.57
CA GLY A 231 18.09 -3.34 -14.17
C GLY A 231 19.13 -2.54 -13.39
N ASP A 232 19.53 -1.39 -13.92
CA ASP A 232 20.47 -0.45 -13.30
C ASP A 232 19.97 -0.05 -11.90
N ALA A 233 18.71 0.39 -11.78
CA ALA A 233 18.06 0.74 -10.52
C ALA A 233 17.90 -0.41 -9.50
N HIS A 234 18.12 -1.66 -9.89
CA HIS A 234 18.03 -2.83 -9.01
C HIS A 234 19.40 -3.29 -8.47
N GLN A 235 20.52 -2.96 -9.14
CA GLN A 235 21.83 -3.51 -8.77
C GLN A 235 22.40 -2.97 -7.46
N ASP A 236 22.15 -1.70 -7.14
CA ASP A 236 22.87 -1.01 -6.07
C ASP A 236 22.08 -0.89 -4.74
N GLU A 237 20.74 -0.73 -4.78
CA GLU A 237 19.88 -0.56 -3.58
C GLU A 237 18.94 -1.77 -3.25
N GLU A 238 19.12 -2.94 -3.86
CA GLU A 238 18.23 -4.13 -3.72
C GLU A 238 16.73 -3.84 -3.98
N ARG A 239 16.39 -2.96 -4.93
CA ARG A 239 14.99 -2.55 -5.18
C ARG A 239 14.07 -3.67 -5.72
N PRO A 240 13.02 -4.10 -5.00
CA PRO A 240 12.10 -5.12 -5.49
C PRO A 240 11.13 -4.60 -6.57
N ASP A 241 10.74 -3.32 -6.56
CA ASP A 241 9.87 -2.76 -7.62
C ASP A 241 10.56 -2.69 -8.98
N ALA A 242 11.83 -2.27 -9.00
CA ALA A 242 12.67 -2.30 -10.19
C ALA A 242 12.80 -3.73 -10.76
N ALA A 243 13.03 -4.73 -9.89
CA ALA A 243 13.04 -6.14 -10.27
C ALA A 243 11.68 -6.63 -10.80
N ALA A 244 10.57 -6.25 -10.16
CA ALA A 244 9.22 -6.64 -10.53
C ALA A 244 8.83 -6.16 -11.94
N PHE A 245 8.99 -4.87 -12.23
CA PHE A 245 8.73 -4.32 -13.58
C PHE A 245 9.72 -4.89 -14.61
N GLY A 246 10.99 -5.12 -14.24
CA GLY A 246 11.97 -5.76 -15.10
C GLY A 246 11.56 -7.19 -15.51
N ALA A 247 11.14 -8.02 -14.55
CA ALA A 247 10.67 -9.37 -14.80
C ALA A 247 9.37 -9.41 -15.65
N ALA A 248 8.45 -8.46 -15.42
CA ALA A 248 7.27 -8.30 -16.26
C ALA A 248 7.63 -7.98 -17.73
N ILE A 249 8.58 -7.07 -17.97
CA ILE A 249 9.06 -6.75 -19.32
C ILE A 249 9.74 -7.95 -19.98
N ASP A 250 10.61 -8.69 -19.27
CA ASP A 250 11.24 -9.91 -19.81
C ASP A 250 10.20 -10.95 -20.24
N ALA A 251 9.10 -11.08 -19.50
CA ALA A 251 8.00 -11.98 -19.81
C ALA A 251 7.16 -11.53 -21.03
N ILE A 252 6.86 -10.21 -21.17
CA ILE A 252 6.26 -9.65 -22.41
C ILE A 252 7.14 -9.95 -23.62
N LEU A 253 8.44 -9.69 -23.50
CA LEU A 253 9.40 -9.86 -24.59
C LEU A 253 9.52 -11.34 -25.00
N ALA A 254 9.49 -12.27 -24.04
CA ALA A 254 9.40 -13.70 -24.31
C ALA A 254 8.09 -14.08 -25.03
N TYR A 255 6.94 -13.62 -24.55
CA TYR A 255 5.65 -13.91 -25.17
C TYR A 255 5.54 -13.36 -26.60
N SER A 256 5.95 -12.11 -26.83
CA SER A 256 5.97 -11.50 -28.17
C SER A 256 6.92 -12.20 -29.16
N ALA A 257 7.99 -12.81 -28.65
CA ALA A 257 8.92 -13.61 -29.44
C ALA A 257 8.45 -15.04 -29.75
N GLY A 258 7.23 -15.43 -29.33
CA GLY A 258 6.70 -16.78 -29.50
C GLY A 258 7.26 -17.81 -28.52
N ALA A 259 8.06 -17.39 -27.53
CA ALA A 259 8.58 -18.27 -26.49
C ALA A 259 7.50 -18.60 -25.43
N PRO A 260 7.70 -19.65 -24.61
CA PRO A 260 7.00 -19.78 -23.34
C PRO A 260 7.43 -18.66 -22.38
N LEU A 261 6.52 -18.28 -21.47
CA LEU A 261 6.80 -17.32 -20.40
C LEU A 261 7.82 -17.93 -19.41
N PRO A 262 8.87 -17.19 -18.99
CA PRO A 262 9.85 -17.72 -18.04
C PRO A 262 9.23 -17.89 -16.65
N GLU A 263 9.18 -19.13 -16.14
CA GLU A 263 8.67 -19.44 -14.80
C GLU A 263 9.38 -18.61 -13.72
N ALA A 264 10.71 -18.44 -13.85
CA ALA A 264 11.52 -17.59 -12.98
C ALA A 264 11.11 -16.11 -12.97
N ALA A 265 10.63 -15.56 -14.09
CA ALA A 265 10.17 -14.16 -14.15
C ALA A 265 8.83 -13.97 -13.41
N ARG A 266 7.94 -14.98 -13.46
CA ARG A 266 6.70 -15.00 -12.67
C ARG A 266 7.01 -15.13 -11.17
N THR A 267 7.89 -16.05 -10.78
CA THR A 267 8.35 -16.17 -9.38
C THR A 267 9.00 -14.89 -8.87
N GLN A 268 9.90 -14.27 -9.64
CA GLN A 268 10.55 -13.01 -9.26
C GLN A 268 9.55 -11.86 -9.09
N LEU A 269 8.54 -11.76 -9.94
CA LEU A 269 7.45 -10.79 -9.79
C LEU A 269 6.62 -11.06 -8.52
N ASP A 270 6.21 -12.31 -8.29
CA ASP A 270 5.38 -12.68 -7.13
C ASP A 270 6.11 -12.47 -5.80
N GLU A 271 7.40 -12.80 -5.73
CA GLU A 271 8.26 -12.55 -4.56
C GLU A 271 8.45 -11.05 -4.31
N ALA A 272 8.73 -10.27 -5.35
CA ALA A 272 8.93 -8.82 -5.24
C ALA A 272 7.64 -8.05 -4.88
N VAL A 273 6.48 -8.42 -5.43
CA VAL A 273 5.20 -7.81 -5.06
C VAL A 273 4.82 -8.15 -3.61
N LEU A 274 5.08 -9.38 -3.17
CA LEU A 274 4.91 -9.77 -1.77
C LEU A 274 5.81 -8.93 -0.85
N GLU A 275 7.08 -8.74 -1.22
CA GLU A 275 8.02 -7.92 -0.46
C GLU A 275 7.59 -6.45 -0.38
N LEU A 276 7.21 -5.82 -1.49
CA LEU A 276 6.70 -4.44 -1.51
C LEU A 276 5.45 -4.25 -0.63
N ARG A 277 4.48 -5.17 -0.75
CA ARG A 277 3.26 -5.17 0.08
C ARG A 277 3.56 -5.42 1.56
N LEU A 278 4.64 -6.15 1.87
CA LEU A 278 5.10 -6.36 3.25
C LEU A 278 5.84 -5.12 3.81
N ASN A 279 6.65 -4.45 3.01
CA ASN A 279 7.45 -3.29 3.42
C ASN A 279 6.58 -2.03 3.65
N LEU A 280 5.54 -1.84 2.83
CA LEU A 280 4.62 -0.70 2.94
C LEU A 280 3.48 -0.93 3.96
N LEU A 281 3.43 -2.10 4.60
CA LEU A 281 2.31 -2.56 5.43
C LEU A 281 2.12 -1.74 6.72
N GLY A 282 1.12 -0.86 6.76
CA GLY A 282 0.84 -0.04 7.93
C GLY A 282 1.76 1.18 8.07
N LEU A 283 2.37 1.62 6.96
CA LEU A 283 2.54 3.03 6.67
C LEU A 283 1.19 3.59 6.17
N PRO A 284 0.92 4.90 6.29
CA PRO A 284 -0.18 5.51 5.56
C PRO A 284 0.09 5.43 4.04
N PRO A 285 -0.94 5.31 3.19
CA PRO A 285 -0.75 5.40 1.74
C PRO A 285 -0.24 6.80 1.39
N GLY A 286 0.83 6.86 0.59
CA GLY A 286 1.34 8.08 -0.01
C GLY A 286 0.76 8.27 -1.41
N TRP A 287 0.91 9.46 -1.99
CA TRP A 287 0.32 9.79 -3.30
C TRP A 287 0.80 8.95 -4.50
N ARG A 288 1.83 8.12 -4.28
CA ARG A 288 2.41 7.17 -5.25
C ARG A 288 2.06 5.70 -4.95
N THR A 289 1.32 5.42 -3.87
CA THR A 289 0.93 4.05 -3.46
C THR A 289 0.13 3.27 -4.52
N PRO A 290 -0.72 3.89 -5.37
CA PRO A 290 -1.38 3.18 -6.48
C PRO A 290 -0.42 2.51 -7.49
N ARG A 291 0.88 2.81 -7.45
CA ARG A 291 1.89 2.07 -8.22
C ARG A 291 2.02 0.59 -7.84
N LEU A 292 1.52 0.19 -6.65
CA LEU A 292 1.36 -1.23 -6.27
C LEU A 292 0.20 -1.90 -7.01
N ASP A 293 -0.85 -1.15 -7.34
CA ASP A 293 -1.96 -1.66 -8.13
C ASP A 293 -1.53 -1.85 -9.59
N THR A 294 -0.60 -1.03 -10.10
CA THR A 294 0.08 -1.27 -11.38
C THR A 294 0.77 -2.64 -11.42
N LEU A 295 1.54 -2.99 -10.38
CA LEU A 295 2.20 -4.30 -10.29
C LEU A 295 1.19 -5.44 -10.17
N THR A 296 0.05 -5.21 -9.52
CA THR A 296 -1.04 -6.18 -9.42
C THR A 296 -1.72 -6.43 -10.77
N ALA A 297 -1.93 -5.38 -11.57
CA ALA A 297 -2.39 -5.50 -12.95
C ALA A 297 -1.39 -6.24 -13.84
N TRP A 298 -0.07 -6.01 -13.65
CA TRP A 298 0.97 -6.79 -14.34
C TRP A 298 0.93 -8.27 -13.98
N GLN A 299 0.75 -8.63 -12.70
CA GLN A 299 0.55 -10.03 -12.29
C GLN A 299 -0.67 -10.65 -12.99
N HIS A 300 -1.81 -9.97 -13.01
CA HIS A 300 -3.03 -10.45 -13.67
C HIS A 300 -2.81 -10.69 -15.18
N LEU A 301 -2.22 -9.73 -15.89
CA LEU A 301 -1.88 -9.84 -17.31
C LEU A 301 -0.95 -11.04 -17.57
N LEU A 302 0.07 -11.26 -16.74
CA LEU A 302 1.01 -12.36 -16.91
C LEU A 302 0.38 -13.73 -16.62
N ASP A 303 -0.54 -13.78 -15.67
CA ASP A 303 -1.37 -14.94 -15.40
C ASP A 303 -2.27 -15.29 -16.60
N THR A 304 -2.88 -14.28 -17.23
CA THR A 304 -3.73 -14.47 -18.42
C THR A 304 -2.90 -14.80 -19.67
N LEU A 305 -1.74 -14.16 -19.87
CA LEU A 305 -0.79 -14.53 -20.93
C LEU A 305 -0.27 -15.97 -20.74
N THR A 306 -0.09 -16.43 -19.49
CA THR A 306 0.23 -17.84 -19.19
C THR A 306 -0.90 -18.75 -19.64
N ARG A 307 -2.14 -18.45 -19.25
CA ARG A 307 -3.34 -19.21 -19.67
C ARG A 307 -3.55 -19.19 -21.20
N ALA A 308 -3.20 -18.10 -21.88
CA ALA A 308 -3.27 -17.96 -23.34
C ALA A 308 -2.05 -18.56 -24.09
N THR A 309 -0.98 -18.96 -23.38
CA THR A 309 0.20 -19.61 -23.98
C THR A 309 -0.05 -21.10 -24.28
N ASP A 310 -0.94 -21.75 -23.53
CA ASP A 310 -1.40 -23.13 -23.74
C ASP A 310 -2.37 -23.24 -24.94
N SER A 311 -1.93 -22.86 -26.14
CA SER A 311 -2.75 -22.76 -27.37
C SER A 311 -3.54 -24.02 -27.74
N ASP A 312 -3.06 -25.19 -27.30
CA ASP A 312 -3.61 -26.50 -27.62
C ASP A 312 -4.73 -26.93 -26.65
N ARG A 313 -5.07 -26.11 -25.64
CA ARG A 313 -6.13 -26.40 -24.66
C ARG A 313 -7.49 -25.82 -25.07
N PRO A 314 -8.58 -26.61 -24.99
CA PRO A 314 -9.94 -26.09 -25.13
C PRO A 314 -10.19 -24.92 -24.17
N GLY A 315 -10.58 -23.77 -24.71
CA GLY A 315 -10.83 -22.55 -23.95
C GLY A 315 -9.68 -21.53 -23.93
N ALA A 316 -8.51 -21.81 -24.52
CA ALA A 316 -7.40 -20.84 -24.58
C ALA A 316 -7.80 -19.48 -25.20
N TRP A 317 -8.78 -19.47 -26.11
CA TRP A 317 -9.34 -18.27 -26.72
C TRP A 317 -10.14 -17.36 -25.75
N LEU A 318 -10.70 -17.88 -24.65
CA LEU A 318 -11.35 -17.05 -23.60
C LEU A 318 -10.34 -16.07 -22.99
N HIS A 319 -9.10 -16.53 -22.84
CA HIS A 319 -8.02 -15.74 -22.29
C HIS A 319 -7.47 -14.71 -23.28
N ALA A 320 -7.78 -14.82 -24.59
CA ALA A 320 -7.44 -13.80 -25.58
C ALA A 320 -8.22 -12.50 -25.36
N ALA A 321 -9.53 -12.59 -25.06
CA ALA A 321 -10.33 -11.43 -24.64
C ALA A 321 -9.86 -10.89 -23.27
N GLY A 322 -9.52 -11.79 -22.33
CA GLY A 322 -8.93 -11.44 -21.04
C GLY A 322 -7.66 -10.59 -21.16
N VAL A 323 -6.74 -10.94 -22.06
CA VAL A 323 -5.53 -10.14 -22.35
C VAL A 323 -5.90 -8.71 -22.74
N ILE A 324 -6.94 -8.50 -23.54
CA ILE A 324 -7.36 -7.15 -23.95
C ILE A 324 -7.86 -6.32 -22.76
N SER A 325 -8.56 -6.93 -21.79
CA SER A 325 -8.95 -6.26 -20.54
C SER A 325 -7.73 -5.94 -19.67
N ASP A 326 -6.92 -6.96 -19.35
CA ASP A 326 -5.74 -6.84 -18.48
C ASP A 326 -4.74 -5.79 -19.02
N LEU A 327 -4.68 -5.60 -20.35
CA LEU A 327 -3.86 -4.57 -20.99
C LEU A 327 -4.36 -3.14 -20.74
N VAL A 328 -5.67 -2.92 -20.64
CA VAL A 328 -6.21 -1.60 -20.28
C VAL A 328 -6.12 -1.39 -18.76
N ASP A 329 -6.31 -2.44 -17.96
CA ASP A 329 -6.10 -2.38 -16.51
C ASP A 329 -4.64 -2.00 -16.18
N VAL A 330 -3.65 -2.59 -16.85
CA VAL A 330 -2.23 -2.19 -16.77
C VAL A 330 -2.01 -0.73 -17.18
N TYR A 331 -2.62 -0.27 -18.28
CA TYR A 331 -2.47 1.11 -18.75
C TYR A 331 -3.07 2.13 -17.77
N THR A 332 -4.29 1.87 -17.30
CA THR A 332 -5.01 2.70 -16.33
C THR A 332 -4.24 2.76 -15.02
N ALA A 333 -3.79 1.61 -14.50
CA ALA A 333 -3.00 1.56 -13.27
C ALA A 333 -1.60 2.20 -13.42
N HIS A 334 -1.07 2.36 -14.63
CA HIS A 334 0.15 3.17 -14.90
C HIS A 334 -0.09 4.69 -14.87
N ARG A 335 -1.34 5.15 -14.70
CA ARG A 335 -1.75 6.57 -14.66
C ARG A 335 -2.49 6.97 -13.37
N THR A 336 -2.74 6.04 -12.45
CA THR A 336 -3.38 6.33 -11.16
C THR A 336 -2.39 6.97 -10.17
N LEU A 337 -2.76 8.10 -9.57
CA LEU A 337 -2.04 8.76 -8.48
C LEU A 337 -3.02 9.21 -7.37
N ASP A 338 -2.65 8.99 -6.11
CA ASP A 338 -3.44 9.41 -4.93
C ASP A 338 -3.11 10.86 -4.56
N LEU A 339 -3.43 11.79 -5.45
CA LEU A 339 -2.97 13.19 -5.37
C LEU A 339 -3.45 13.90 -4.10
N PHE A 340 -4.70 13.64 -3.69
CA PHE A 340 -5.30 14.12 -2.44
C PHE A 340 -4.90 13.25 -1.25
N ALA A 341 -4.81 13.86 -0.06
CA ALA A 341 -4.58 13.12 1.18
C ALA A 341 -5.88 12.41 1.66
N PRO A 342 -5.80 11.22 2.26
CA PRO A 342 -6.97 10.50 2.76
C PRO A 342 -7.60 11.22 3.96
N SER A 343 -8.73 11.90 3.72
CA SER A 343 -9.48 12.63 4.76
C SER A 343 -10.46 11.71 5.51
N PRO A 344 -10.52 11.75 6.85
CA PRO A 344 -11.52 10.98 7.62
C PRO A 344 -12.95 11.53 7.45
N ALA A 345 -13.14 12.69 6.83
CA ALA A 345 -14.44 13.34 6.66
C ALA A 345 -15.11 13.08 5.30
N CYS A 346 -14.35 12.73 4.26
CA CYS A 346 -14.83 12.65 2.88
C CYS A 346 -14.45 11.31 2.22
N PRO A 347 -15.41 10.44 1.88
CA PRO A 347 -15.15 9.29 1.00
C PRO A 347 -14.64 9.74 -0.37
N HIS A 348 -13.68 9.03 -0.94
CA HIS A 348 -13.08 9.40 -2.24
C HIS A 348 -14.14 9.46 -3.35
N THR A 349 -14.37 10.67 -3.88
CA THR A 349 -15.05 10.90 -5.16
C THR A 349 -14.16 11.71 -6.08
N ALA A 350 -13.03 11.14 -6.48
CA ALA A 350 -12.22 11.71 -7.55
C ALA A 350 -13.04 11.66 -8.85
N GLN A 351 -13.50 12.81 -9.33
CA GLN A 351 -13.98 12.89 -10.71
C GLN A 351 -12.75 12.81 -11.63
N PRO A 352 -12.75 11.93 -12.65
CA PRO A 352 -11.70 11.97 -13.66
C PRO A 352 -11.76 13.32 -14.38
N GLY A 353 -10.61 13.96 -14.53
CA GLY A 353 -10.46 15.09 -15.45
C GLY A 353 -10.85 14.70 -16.89
N PRO A 354 -11.11 15.67 -17.77
CA PRO A 354 -11.66 15.40 -19.11
C PRO A 354 -10.77 14.44 -19.89
N ALA A 355 -11.24 13.19 -20.01
CA ALA A 355 -10.48 12.10 -20.62
C ALA A 355 -10.25 12.38 -22.13
N THR A 356 -9.06 12.82 -22.47
CA THR A 356 -8.56 12.72 -23.85
C THR A 356 -8.50 11.23 -24.20
N SER A 357 -9.18 10.83 -25.28
CA SER A 357 -9.18 9.43 -25.73
C SER A 357 -7.75 9.00 -26.05
N ALA A 358 -7.17 8.17 -25.17
CA ALA A 358 -5.74 7.91 -25.08
C ALA A 358 -5.39 6.42 -25.18
N ALA A 359 -6.05 5.73 -26.11
CA ALA A 359 -5.28 5.06 -27.16
C ALA A 359 -4.13 4.10 -26.69
N THR A 360 -4.43 3.08 -25.88
CA THR A 360 -3.50 2.01 -25.43
C THR A 360 -3.01 1.10 -26.57
N HIS A 361 -2.22 1.63 -27.49
CA HIS A 361 -1.89 0.96 -28.76
C HIS A 361 -0.63 0.09 -28.73
N GLY A 362 0.42 0.44 -27.98
CA GLY A 362 1.75 -0.13 -28.23
C GLY A 362 1.96 -1.54 -27.70
N LEU A 363 1.53 -1.81 -26.47
CA LEU A 363 1.55 -3.17 -25.92
C LEU A 363 0.51 -4.07 -26.61
N HIS A 364 -0.63 -3.49 -27.02
CA HIS A 364 -1.60 -4.16 -27.89
C HIS A 364 -0.96 -4.55 -29.24
N ALA A 365 -0.31 -3.62 -29.96
CA ALA A 365 0.33 -3.88 -31.24
C ALA A 365 1.49 -4.90 -31.18
N LEU A 366 2.15 -5.03 -30.02
CA LEU A 366 3.18 -6.03 -29.77
C LEU A 366 2.62 -7.45 -29.51
N LEU A 367 1.43 -7.55 -28.90
CA LEU A 367 0.83 -8.82 -28.48
C LEU A 367 -0.24 -9.33 -29.46
N ALA A 368 -1.00 -8.42 -30.08
CA ALA A 368 -2.14 -8.71 -30.94
C ALA A 368 -1.84 -9.77 -32.02
N PRO A 369 -0.71 -9.77 -32.76
CA PRO A 369 -0.44 -10.81 -33.75
C PRO A 369 -0.40 -12.26 -33.21
N ARG A 370 -0.08 -12.44 -31.92
CA ARG A 370 -0.13 -13.76 -31.25
C ARG A 370 -1.52 -14.07 -30.68
N VAL A 371 -2.22 -13.06 -30.18
CA VAL A 371 -3.61 -13.16 -29.67
C VAL A 371 -4.58 -13.48 -30.82
N GLU A 372 -4.47 -12.75 -31.93
CA GLU A 372 -5.16 -12.97 -33.21
C GLU A 372 -4.95 -14.40 -33.74
N ALA A 373 -3.71 -14.88 -33.73
CA ALA A 373 -3.39 -16.24 -34.19
C ALA A 373 -4.08 -17.32 -33.33
N THR A 374 -4.16 -17.14 -32.01
CA THR A 374 -4.86 -18.06 -31.09
C THR A 374 -6.38 -18.04 -31.30
N LEU A 375 -6.96 -16.87 -31.60
CA LEU A 375 -8.38 -16.72 -31.96
C LEU A 375 -8.69 -17.35 -33.33
N LEU A 376 -7.89 -17.07 -34.34
CA LEU A 376 -8.00 -17.61 -35.71
C LEU A 376 -7.84 -19.13 -35.78
N ALA A 377 -7.12 -19.74 -34.83
CA ALA A 377 -6.95 -21.19 -34.75
C ALA A 377 -8.20 -21.95 -34.26
N HIS A 378 -9.23 -21.26 -33.76
CA HIS A 378 -10.40 -21.87 -33.11
C HIS A 378 -11.70 -21.62 -33.89
N GLU A 379 -12.37 -22.71 -34.30
CA GLU A 379 -13.74 -22.64 -34.83
C GLU A 379 -14.68 -22.00 -33.78
N GLY A 380 -15.31 -20.88 -34.14
CA GLY A 380 -16.29 -20.17 -33.31
C GLY A 380 -15.74 -18.99 -32.48
N GLY A 381 -14.42 -18.77 -32.41
CA GLY A 381 -13.83 -17.68 -31.59
C GLY A 381 -14.37 -16.27 -31.92
N LEU A 382 -14.77 -16.04 -33.18
CA LEU A 382 -15.44 -14.82 -33.64
C LEU A 382 -16.82 -14.60 -33.00
N ALA A 383 -17.65 -15.64 -32.91
CA ALA A 383 -19.01 -15.51 -32.38
C ALA A 383 -19.02 -15.17 -30.89
N LEU A 384 -17.97 -15.56 -30.17
CA LEU A 384 -17.81 -15.29 -28.73
C LEU A 384 -17.10 -13.95 -28.46
N LEU A 385 -16.30 -13.44 -29.43
CA LEU A 385 -15.90 -12.03 -29.45
C LEU A 385 -17.13 -11.13 -29.66
N ASP A 386 -18.04 -11.51 -30.57
CA ASP A 386 -19.31 -10.81 -30.81
C ASP A 386 -20.20 -10.80 -29.55
N GLU A 387 -20.37 -11.96 -28.90
CA GLU A 387 -21.16 -12.09 -27.65
C GLU A 387 -20.59 -11.22 -26.52
N TRP A 388 -19.26 -11.25 -26.29
CA TRP A 388 -18.59 -10.40 -25.30
C TRP A 388 -18.69 -8.89 -25.61
N LEU A 389 -18.71 -8.51 -26.89
CA LEU A 389 -18.93 -7.13 -27.30
C LEU A 389 -20.38 -6.66 -27.13
N GLU A 390 -21.37 -7.56 -27.30
CA GLU A 390 -22.77 -7.26 -26.98
C GLU A 390 -22.95 -7.12 -25.45
N GLU A 391 -22.33 -7.97 -24.63
CA GLU A 391 -22.31 -7.82 -23.16
C GLU A 391 -21.69 -6.47 -22.74
N LEU A 392 -20.52 -6.10 -23.30
CA LEU A 392 -19.87 -4.80 -23.09
C LEU A 392 -20.64 -3.60 -23.67
N ALA A 393 -21.75 -3.83 -24.38
CA ALA A 393 -22.66 -2.79 -24.89
C ALA A 393 -23.96 -2.66 -24.07
N GLU A 394 -24.26 -3.58 -23.16
CA GLU A 394 -25.48 -3.53 -22.33
C GLU A 394 -25.27 -2.98 -20.91
N ASP A 395 -24.03 -2.80 -20.43
CA ASP A 395 -23.74 -2.14 -19.15
C ASP A 395 -23.88 -0.60 -19.23
N PRO A 396 -24.93 0.01 -18.62
CA PRO A 396 -25.17 1.45 -18.70
C PRO A 396 -24.20 2.29 -17.86
N GLY A 397 -23.39 1.66 -16.99
CA GLY A 397 -22.39 2.34 -16.17
C GLY A 397 -21.11 2.70 -16.95
N ARG A 398 -20.85 2.03 -18.08
CA ARG A 398 -19.57 2.06 -18.80
C ARG A 398 -19.52 2.91 -20.07
N ASP A 399 -20.65 3.45 -20.52
CA ASP A 399 -20.72 4.30 -21.72
C ASP A 399 -20.06 5.69 -21.57
N GLN A 400 -19.52 6.01 -20.39
CA GLN A 400 -18.69 7.20 -20.12
C GLN A 400 -17.21 6.86 -19.85
N ASP A 401 -16.84 5.57 -19.89
CA ASP A 401 -15.49 5.09 -19.59
C ASP A 401 -14.65 4.98 -20.89
N PRO A 402 -13.52 5.70 -21.02
CA PRO A 402 -12.65 5.60 -22.21
C PRO A 402 -12.08 4.19 -22.42
N THR A 403 -11.98 3.37 -21.36
CA THR A 403 -11.62 1.93 -21.44
C THR A 403 -12.59 1.18 -22.37
N THR A 404 -13.88 1.43 -22.18
CA THR A 404 -14.95 0.74 -22.92
C THR A 404 -14.96 1.18 -24.38
N THR A 405 -14.70 2.45 -24.67
CA THR A 405 -14.48 2.93 -26.04
C THR A 405 -13.27 2.26 -26.70
N LEU A 406 -12.14 2.15 -25.99
CA LEU A 406 -10.93 1.55 -26.53
C LEU A 406 -11.10 0.04 -26.82
N VAL A 407 -11.70 -0.72 -25.90
CA VAL A 407 -11.98 -2.15 -26.10
C VAL A 407 -12.89 -2.34 -27.31
N ARG A 408 -13.95 -1.52 -27.45
CA ARG A 408 -14.83 -1.52 -28.64
C ARG A 408 -14.06 -1.16 -29.92
N GLU A 409 -13.15 -0.18 -29.90
CA GLU A 409 -12.34 0.19 -31.07
C GLU A 409 -11.36 -0.90 -31.52
N GLN A 410 -10.57 -1.49 -30.60
CA GLN A 410 -9.63 -2.55 -31.00
C GLN A 410 -10.36 -3.82 -31.43
N ALA A 411 -11.44 -4.19 -30.74
CA ALA A 411 -12.25 -5.33 -31.14
C ALA A 411 -13.00 -5.08 -32.47
N ALA A 412 -13.35 -3.83 -32.80
CA ALA A 412 -13.87 -3.47 -34.12
C ALA A 412 -12.80 -3.55 -35.23
N ARG A 413 -11.53 -3.22 -34.95
CA ARG A 413 -10.41 -3.42 -35.91
C ARG A 413 -10.09 -4.90 -36.11
N LEU A 414 -10.06 -5.67 -35.02
CA LEU A 414 -9.97 -7.12 -35.01
C LEU A 414 -11.11 -7.72 -35.85
N ARG A 415 -12.34 -7.23 -35.65
CA ARG A 415 -13.49 -7.57 -36.49
C ARG A 415 -13.27 -7.17 -37.95
N GLU A 416 -12.82 -5.97 -38.26
CA GLU A 416 -12.62 -5.53 -39.66
C GLU A 416 -11.58 -6.39 -40.40
N ALA A 417 -10.51 -6.82 -39.72
CA ALA A 417 -9.56 -7.79 -40.22
C ALA A 417 -10.18 -9.20 -40.41
N LEU A 418 -11.20 -9.57 -39.63
CA LEU A 418 -11.85 -10.88 -39.64
C LEU A 418 -13.15 -10.95 -40.49
N ASP A 419 -13.85 -9.84 -40.73
CA ASP A 419 -15.06 -9.76 -41.57
C ASP A 419 -14.71 -9.75 -43.07
N THR A 420 -13.42 -9.65 -43.43
CA THR A 420 -12.92 -10.16 -44.71
C THR A 420 -13.02 -11.70 -44.82
N GLY A 421 -13.39 -12.38 -43.73
CA GLY A 421 -13.82 -13.80 -43.63
C GLY A 421 -15.32 -14.02 -43.35
N GLY A 422 -16.02 -13.07 -42.72
CA GLY A 422 -17.48 -12.81 -42.83
C GLY A 422 -18.53 -13.69 -42.12
N GLY A 423 -19.56 -13.05 -41.52
CA GLY A 423 -20.94 -13.60 -41.43
C GLY A 423 -21.65 -13.59 -40.04
N SER A 424 -22.90 -13.09 -39.98
CA SER A 424 -23.68 -12.78 -38.74
C SER A 424 -25.22 -12.76 -39.03
N PRO A 425 -26.22 -12.39 -38.17
CA PRO A 425 -26.35 -12.19 -36.69
C PRO A 425 -27.66 -12.86 -36.05
N PRO A 426 -28.54 -12.23 -35.19
CA PRO A 426 -28.80 -12.48 -33.74
C PRO A 426 -30.32 -12.79 -33.43
N PRO A 427 -31.09 -12.29 -32.39
CA PRO A 427 -30.85 -11.77 -31.01
C PRO A 427 -31.86 -12.18 -29.85
N LYS A 428 -31.43 -12.11 -28.56
CA LYS A 428 -32.11 -11.58 -27.31
C LYS A 428 -33.51 -12.11 -26.83
N PRO A 429 -34.07 -11.77 -25.62
CA PRO A 429 -33.62 -10.97 -24.43
C PRO A 429 -33.51 -11.84 -23.12
N ASP A 430 -33.65 -11.46 -21.81
CA ASP A 430 -34.24 -10.30 -21.06
C ASP A 430 -33.75 -10.21 -19.56
N CYS A 431 -34.20 -9.22 -18.77
CA CYS A 431 -33.88 -8.88 -17.35
C CYS A 431 -34.98 -9.34 -16.31
N PRO A 432 -35.01 -9.04 -14.96
CA PRO A 432 -34.28 -8.00 -14.17
C PRO A 432 -33.89 -8.25 -12.65
N ALA A 433 -33.08 -7.28 -12.14
CA ALA A 433 -32.58 -6.90 -10.80
C ALA A 433 -33.33 -7.29 -9.47
N THR A 434 -32.68 -7.44 -8.29
CA THR A 434 -31.99 -6.38 -7.46
C THR A 434 -31.36 -6.91 -6.14
N SER A 435 -30.29 -6.24 -5.63
CA SER A 435 -30.05 -5.84 -4.19
C SER A 435 -28.65 -6.08 -3.54
N LEU A 436 -27.55 -5.47 -4.04
CA LEU A 436 -26.28 -5.29 -3.29
C LEU A 436 -25.65 -3.89 -3.50
N ALA A 437 -26.41 -2.83 -3.20
CA ALA A 437 -26.03 -1.43 -3.43
C ALA A 437 -24.96 -0.86 -2.47
N GLY A 438 -23.83 -1.55 -2.32
CA GLY A 438 -22.75 -1.15 -1.39
C GLY A 438 -21.34 -1.67 -1.72
N LEU A 439 -21.13 -2.28 -2.89
CA LEU A 439 -19.85 -2.89 -3.29
C LEU A 439 -19.32 -2.42 -4.67
N GLY A 440 -20.06 -1.57 -5.40
CA GLY A 440 -19.66 -1.11 -6.75
C GLY A 440 -19.75 -2.18 -7.86
N LEU A 441 -20.35 -3.34 -7.56
CA LEU A 441 -20.53 -4.45 -8.50
C LEU A 441 -21.75 -4.24 -9.42
N SER A 442 -21.76 -4.91 -10.58
CA SER A 442 -22.91 -4.87 -11.48
C SER A 442 -24.14 -5.57 -10.88
N THR A 443 -25.29 -5.38 -11.52
CA THR A 443 -26.54 -6.02 -11.10
C THR A 443 -26.54 -7.53 -11.38
N ALA A 444 -25.84 -7.98 -12.42
CA ALA A 444 -25.70 -9.41 -12.73
C ALA A 444 -24.73 -10.11 -11.76
N ASP A 445 -23.59 -9.49 -11.44
CA ASP A 445 -22.64 -10.01 -10.44
C ASP A 445 -23.28 -10.08 -9.06
N THR A 446 -24.10 -9.08 -8.73
CA THR A 446 -24.93 -9.05 -7.52
C THR A 446 -25.79 -10.30 -7.40
N GLU A 447 -26.53 -10.66 -8.45
CA GLU A 447 -27.40 -11.84 -8.44
C GLU A 447 -26.62 -13.15 -8.50
N HIS A 448 -25.52 -13.20 -9.25
CA HIS A 448 -24.64 -14.37 -9.30
C HIS A 448 -24.05 -14.68 -7.92
N LEU A 449 -23.50 -13.67 -7.24
CA LEU A 449 -22.96 -13.79 -5.88
C LEU A 449 -24.05 -14.07 -4.84
N GLN A 450 -25.24 -13.46 -4.95
CA GLN A 450 -26.37 -13.77 -4.05
C GLN A 450 -26.79 -15.25 -4.14
N ASN A 451 -26.84 -15.81 -5.35
CA ASN A 451 -27.12 -17.23 -5.57
C ASN A 451 -25.98 -18.12 -5.06
N LEU A 452 -24.71 -17.79 -5.36
CA LEU A 452 -23.55 -18.54 -4.85
C LEU A 452 -23.47 -18.55 -3.31
N LEU A 453 -23.84 -17.44 -2.68
CA LEU A 453 -23.86 -17.27 -1.22
C LEU A 453 -25.16 -17.76 -0.57
N ALA A 454 -26.12 -18.31 -1.32
CA ALA A 454 -27.33 -18.92 -0.77
C ALA A 454 -27.03 -20.27 -0.10
N ASP A 455 -26.19 -21.08 -0.75
CA ASP A 455 -25.88 -22.46 -0.32
C ASP A 455 -24.66 -22.56 0.63
N THR A 456 -24.03 -21.43 1.01
CA THR A 456 -22.83 -21.41 1.88
C THR A 456 -22.93 -20.30 2.95
N PRO A 457 -23.71 -20.49 4.03
CA PRO A 457 -23.92 -19.46 5.06
C PRO A 457 -22.63 -19.08 5.79
N GLU A 458 -21.69 -20.00 6.00
CA GLU A 458 -20.41 -19.73 6.67
C GLU A 458 -19.51 -18.79 5.85
N LEU A 459 -19.68 -18.76 4.52
CA LEU A 459 -18.98 -17.83 3.64
C LEU A 459 -19.63 -16.45 3.65
N ARG A 460 -20.98 -16.40 3.71
CA ARG A 460 -21.77 -15.17 3.87
C ARG A 460 -21.42 -14.46 5.18
N ASP A 461 -21.53 -15.15 6.32
CA ASP A 461 -21.18 -14.63 7.65
C ASP A 461 -19.73 -14.12 7.72
N ARG A 462 -18.81 -14.80 7.01
CA ARG A 462 -17.40 -14.43 6.91
C ARG A 462 -17.16 -13.17 6.06
N ILE A 463 -17.92 -12.98 4.98
CA ILE A 463 -17.88 -11.76 4.16
C ILE A 463 -18.47 -10.58 4.93
N ASP A 464 -19.63 -10.76 5.57
CA ASP A 464 -20.24 -9.73 6.41
C ASP A 464 -19.32 -9.34 7.58
N ALA A 465 -18.63 -10.31 8.21
CA ALA A 465 -17.62 -10.04 9.23
C ALA A 465 -16.37 -9.31 8.70
N MET A 466 -15.97 -9.54 7.44
CA MET A 466 -14.88 -8.77 6.79
C MET A 466 -15.31 -7.34 6.48
N LEU A 467 -16.50 -7.15 5.89
CA LEU A 467 -17.03 -5.83 5.53
C LEU A 467 -17.35 -4.98 6.76
N ALA A 468 -17.87 -5.59 7.82
CA ALA A 468 -18.06 -4.93 9.11
C ALA A 468 -16.72 -4.51 9.74
N ALA A 469 -15.70 -5.36 9.71
CA ALA A 469 -14.37 -5.02 10.23
C ALA A 469 -13.68 -3.91 9.41
N ARG A 470 -13.78 -3.95 8.08
CA ARG A 470 -13.30 -2.89 7.16
C ARG A 470 -14.00 -1.54 7.41
N LYS A 471 -15.29 -1.54 7.78
CA LYS A 471 -16.02 -0.33 8.21
C LYS A 471 -15.75 0.10 9.65
N ALA A 472 -15.17 -0.75 10.49
CA ALA A 472 -14.95 -0.49 11.92
C ALA A 472 -13.50 -0.11 12.27
N ALA A 473 -12.65 0.19 11.27
CA ALA A 473 -11.22 0.47 11.43
C ALA A 473 -10.45 -0.61 12.23
N LEU A 474 -10.93 -1.85 12.22
CA LEU A 474 -10.23 -2.99 12.82
C LEU A 474 -9.16 -3.51 11.84
N PRO A 475 -7.97 -3.91 12.32
CA PRO A 475 -7.00 -4.61 11.48
C PRO A 475 -7.59 -5.91 10.94
N VAL A 476 -7.67 -6.04 9.61
CA VAL A 476 -8.10 -7.26 8.92
C VAL A 476 -6.91 -7.81 8.16
N ASP A 477 -6.64 -9.10 8.31
CA ASP A 477 -5.64 -9.79 7.50
C ASP A 477 -6.27 -10.35 6.21
N GLU A 478 -5.52 -10.32 5.11
CA GLU A 478 -5.90 -10.98 3.86
C GLU A 478 -5.87 -12.51 4.02
N VAL A 479 -4.98 -13.03 4.86
CA VAL A 479 -4.88 -14.46 5.17
C VAL A 479 -6.05 -14.86 6.09
N PRO A 480 -7.05 -15.64 5.63
CA PRO A 480 -8.33 -15.78 6.36
C PRO A 480 -8.20 -16.48 7.72
N ILE A 481 -7.18 -17.34 7.88
CA ILE A 481 -6.89 -18.00 9.15
C ILE A 481 -6.25 -17.04 10.15
N ILE A 482 -5.36 -16.13 9.71
CA ILE A 482 -4.80 -15.06 10.56
C ILE A 482 -5.91 -14.12 11.00
N ALA A 483 -6.75 -13.62 10.08
CA ALA A 483 -7.87 -12.75 10.41
C ALA A 483 -8.86 -13.38 11.40
N THR A 484 -9.09 -14.69 11.30
CA THR A 484 -9.97 -15.43 12.22
C THR A 484 -9.35 -15.59 13.60
N VAL A 485 -8.07 -15.96 13.68
CA VAL A 485 -7.33 -16.06 14.95
C VAL A 485 -7.22 -14.68 15.62
N PHE A 486 -6.83 -13.65 14.87
CA PHE A 486 -6.77 -12.26 15.33
C PHE A 486 -8.10 -11.80 15.95
N ARG A 487 -9.24 -11.97 15.25
CA ARG A 487 -10.57 -11.62 15.80
C ARG A 487 -10.86 -12.34 17.12
N ASN A 488 -10.56 -13.63 17.22
CA ASN A 488 -10.79 -14.42 18.44
C ASN A 488 -9.89 -13.95 19.60
N THR A 489 -8.62 -13.68 19.32
CA THR A 489 -7.66 -13.15 20.31
C THR A 489 -8.04 -11.74 20.76
N HIS A 490 -8.41 -10.83 19.84
CA HIS A 490 -8.89 -9.47 20.14
C HIS A 490 -10.21 -9.49 20.95
N GLN A 491 -11.14 -10.41 20.67
CA GLN A 491 -12.31 -10.62 21.53
C GLN A 491 -11.94 -11.10 22.94
N GLN A 492 -10.99 -12.02 23.06
CA GLN A 492 -10.47 -12.45 24.36
C GLN A 492 -9.78 -11.29 25.11
N LEU A 493 -8.99 -10.45 24.44
CA LEU A 493 -8.38 -9.26 25.03
C LEU A 493 -9.42 -8.25 25.52
N LYS A 494 -10.46 -7.96 24.73
CA LYS A 494 -11.58 -7.10 25.15
C LYS A 494 -12.39 -7.67 26.33
N ALA A 495 -12.40 -8.99 26.53
CA ALA A 495 -13.07 -9.63 27.66
C ALA A 495 -12.16 -9.84 28.89
N GLN A 496 -10.83 -9.89 28.72
CA GLN A 496 -9.86 -10.24 29.77
C GLN A 496 -9.00 -9.07 30.27
N CYS A 497 -8.87 -7.98 29.51
CA CYS A 497 -8.03 -6.83 29.88
C CYS A 497 -8.65 -6.04 31.06
N PRO A 498 -7.97 -5.89 32.22
CA PRO A 498 -8.59 -5.37 33.44
C PRO A 498 -9.05 -3.91 33.37
N ASP A 499 -8.33 -3.08 32.61
CA ASP A 499 -8.56 -1.63 32.51
C ASP A 499 -9.25 -1.23 31.19
N GLY A 500 -9.77 -2.21 30.45
CA GLY A 500 -10.30 -2.05 29.10
C GLY A 500 -9.25 -2.21 28.00
N TYR A 501 -9.72 -2.43 26.77
CA TYR A 501 -8.88 -2.61 25.58
C TYR A 501 -9.42 -1.73 24.46
N VAL A 502 -8.98 -0.47 24.47
CA VAL A 502 -9.49 0.66 23.66
C VAL A 502 -8.35 1.63 23.28
N GLY A 503 -8.61 2.53 22.34
CA GLY A 503 -7.69 3.61 21.97
C GLY A 503 -6.37 3.14 21.35
N GLN A 504 -5.35 4.00 21.39
CA GLN A 504 -4.05 3.73 20.78
C GLN A 504 -3.35 2.49 21.37
N PHE A 505 -3.49 2.25 22.68
CA PHE A 505 -2.99 1.03 23.33
C PHE A 505 -3.48 -0.25 22.65
N ALA A 506 -4.80 -0.34 22.39
CA ALA A 506 -5.37 -1.49 21.69
C ALA A 506 -4.87 -1.58 20.24
N ALA A 507 -4.77 -0.46 19.53
CA ALA A 507 -4.24 -0.44 18.17
C ALA A 507 -2.77 -0.89 18.09
N ASP A 508 -1.94 -0.51 19.06
CA ASP A 508 -0.53 -0.90 19.13
C ASP A 508 -0.38 -2.39 19.49
N VAL A 509 -1.11 -2.89 20.50
CA VAL A 509 -1.12 -4.32 20.83
C VAL A 509 -1.68 -5.16 19.69
N ASP A 510 -2.75 -4.71 19.01
CA ASP A 510 -3.30 -5.36 17.83
C ASP A 510 -2.28 -5.40 16.67
N ARG A 511 -1.53 -4.31 16.45
CA ARG A 511 -0.44 -4.25 15.45
C ARG A 511 0.65 -5.27 15.77
N MET A 512 1.12 -5.36 17.02
CA MET A 512 2.11 -6.35 17.43
C MET A 512 1.58 -7.79 17.32
N LEU A 513 0.34 -8.03 17.76
CA LEU A 513 -0.34 -9.32 17.64
C LEU A 513 -0.43 -9.78 16.18
N LEU A 514 -0.86 -8.92 15.26
CA LEU A 514 -0.98 -9.24 13.85
C LEU A 514 0.39 -9.60 13.23
N ARG A 515 1.44 -8.85 13.59
CA ARG A 515 2.82 -9.18 13.19
C ARG A 515 3.28 -10.53 13.73
N LEU A 516 2.98 -10.86 14.99
CA LEU A 516 3.33 -12.17 15.58
C LEU A 516 2.57 -13.33 14.93
N LEU A 517 1.31 -13.14 14.54
CA LEU A 517 0.55 -14.16 13.80
C LEU A 517 1.11 -14.38 12.39
N ARG A 518 1.47 -13.31 11.65
CA ARG A 518 2.18 -13.42 10.36
C ARG A 518 3.55 -14.07 10.49
N PHE A 519 4.30 -13.76 11.56
CA PHE A 519 5.56 -14.43 11.84
C PHE A 519 5.38 -15.94 12.05
N VAL A 520 4.38 -16.36 12.82
CA VAL A 520 4.06 -17.79 13.01
C VAL A 520 3.66 -18.46 11.68
N ASP A 521 2.84 -17.81 10.85
CA ASP A 521 2.43 -18.35 9.54
C ASP A 521 3.62 -18.52 8.58
N LEU A 522 4.42 -17.47 8.38
CA LEU A 522 5.62 -17.53 7.54
C LEU A 522 6.60 -18.59 8.05
N ARG A 523 6.83 -18.66 9.36
CA ARG A 523 7.70 -19.66 9.99
C ARG A 523 7.09 -21.06 10.04
N LEU A 524 5.79 -21.24 9.76
CA LEU A 524 5.19 -22.55 9.49
C LEU A 524 5.38 -22.96 8.03
N SER A 525 5.13 -22.04 7.09
CA SER A 525 5.15 -22.29 5.64
C SER A 525 6.57 -22.44 5.06
N GLU A 526 7.58 -21.79 5.63
CA GLU A 526 8.97 -21.93 5.19
C GLU A 526 9.50 -23.38 5.25
N THR A 527 10.01 -23.87 4.12
CA THR A 527 10.66 -25.19 4.02
C THR A 527 12.11 -25.13 4.51
N GLN A 528 12.63 -26.29 4.95
CA GLN A 528 13.90 -26.38 5.70
C GLN A 528 15.17 -26.05 4.87
N LYS A 529 15.03 -25.68 3.60
CA LYS A 529 16.15 -25.46 2.66
C LYS A 529 16.49 -23.99 2.40
N TYR A 530 15.51 -23.09 2.44
CA TYR A 530 15.69 -21.69 1.97
C TYR A 530 16.02 -20.69 3.10
N GLY A 531 15.80 -21.04 4.36
CA GLY A 531 16.04 -20.15 5.52
C GLY A 531 17.50 -20.01 6.01
N GLY A 532 18.47 -20.62 5.31
CA GLY A 532 19.90 -20.58 5.66
C GLY A 532 20.23 -21.09 7.08
N GLU A 533 21.39 -20.66 7.62
CA GLU A 533 21.72 -20.93 9.02
C GLU A 533 20.89 -20.08 10.00
N ALA A 534 20.43 -18.89 9.59
CA ALA A 534 19.68 -17.97 10.43
C ALA A 534 18.37 -18.59 10.97
N ARG A 535 17.67 -19.37 10.13
CA ARG A 535 16.42 -20.06 10.49
C ARG A 535 16.62 -21.56 10.75
N ALA A 536 17.85 -21.99 11.02
CA ALA A 536 18.19 -23.40 11.27
C ALA A 536 17.36 -24.03 12.42
N TYR A 537 16.86 -23.24 13.36
CA TYR A 537 16.00 -23.72 14.46
C TYR A 537 14.65 -24.30 14.00
N LEU A 538 14.21 -23.99 12.77
CA LEU A 538 13.00 -24.57 12.18
C LEU A 538 13.22 -26.03 11.75
N ARG A 539 14.44 -26.40 11.36
CA ARG A 539 14.72 -27.72 10.76
C ARG A 539 14.70 -28.85 11.79
N GLN A 540 14.65 -30.09 11.33
CA GLN A 540 14.72 -31.25 12.24
C GLN A 540 16.06 -31.28 12.98
N LEU A 541 16.01 -31.32 14.31
CA LEU A 541 17.20 -31.43 15.15
C LEU A 541 17.74 -32.86 15.11
N LYS A 542 19.05 -33.00 14.95
CA LYS A 542 19.74 -34.30 15.04
C LYS A 542 19.82 -34.72 16.51
N LYS A 543 19.94 -36.03 16.76
CA LYS A 543 19.90 -36.62 18.11
C LYS A 543 20.93 -36.03 19.07
N ASP A 544 22.12 -35.74 18.55
CA ASP A 544 23.30 -35.31 19.30
C ASP A 544 23.70 -33.86 18.95
N GLU A 545 22.73 -33.04 18.52
CA GLU A 545 22.89 -31.63 18.13
C GLU A 545 22.43 -30.69 19.26
N ASP A 546 23.16 -29.59 19.46
CA ASP A 546 22.81 -28.57 20.45
C ASP A 546 21.46 -27.93 20.11
N LYS A 547 20.60 -27.78 21.11
CA LYS A 547 19.27 -27.16 20.91
C LYS A 547 19.42 -25.66 20.66
N PRO A 548 18.77 -25.11 19.60
CA PRO A 548 18.66 -23.68 19.33
C PRO A 548 18.36 -22.83 20.56
N ARG A 549 19.01 -21.68 20.69
CA ARG A 549 18.88 -20.74 21.81
C ARG A 549 17.79 -19.70 21.55
N GLU A 550 17.28 -19.06 22.61
CA GLU A 550 16.31 -17.96 22.47
C GLU A 550 16.83 -16.82 21.59
N ALA A 551 18.14 -16.54 21.62
CA ALA A 551 18.80 -15.55 20.77
C ALA A 551 18.87 -15.92 19.26
N GLU A 552 18.42 -17.10 18.84
CA GLU A 552 18.21 -17.42 17.42
C GLU A 552 16.82 -16.96 16.98
N LEU A 553 15.76 -17.38 17.69
CA LEU A 553 14.40 -16.83 17.52
C LEU A 553 14.40 -15.30 17.65
N GLY A 554 15.08 -14.74 18.65
CA GLY A 554 15.08 -13.31 18.93
C GLY A 554 15.76 -12.46 17.85
N ARG A 555 16.77 -12.99 17.15
CA ARG A 555 17.36 -12.30 16.00
C ARG A 555 16.42 -12.32 14.80
N ASP A 556 15.89 -13.49 14.45
CA ASP A 556 15.02 -13.62 13.28
C ASP A 556 13.66 -12.91 13.48
N LEU A 557 13.08 -12.93 14.69
CA LEU A 557 11.89 -12.15 15.03
C LEU A 557 12.17 -10.64 15.02
N ARG A 558 13.32 -10.19 15.53
CA ARG A 558 13.76 -8.78 15.42
C ARG A 558 13.88 -8.36 13.96
N ASP A 559 14.52 -9.17 13.14
CA ASP A 559 14.80 -8.82 11.74
C ASP A 559 13.51 -8.82 10.91
N PHE A 560 12.60 -9.76 11.15
CA PHE A 560 11.24 -9.70 10.64
C PHE A 560 10.49 -8.43 11.10
N LEU A 561 10.46 -8.11 12.40
CA LEU A 561 9.75 -6.93 12.90
C LEU A 561 10.34 -5.62 12.36
N ARG A 562 11.65 -5.56 12.11
CA ARG A 562 12.33 -4.40 11.51
C ARG A 562 12.04 -4.26 10.02
N GLY A 563 12.11 -5.34 9.23
CA GLY A 563 11.67 -5.32 7.82
C GLY A 563 10.18 -4.98 7.70
N GLN A 564 9.39 -5.28 8.73
CA GLN A 564 7.99 -4.88 8.86
C GLN A 564 7.78 -3.44 9.40
N GLY A 565 8.81 -2.60 9.39
CA GLY A 565 8.79 -1.18 9.74
C GLY A 565 8.82 -0.84 11.24
N LEU A 566 8.86 -1.82 12.15
CA LEU A 566 8.84 -1.55 13.59
C LEU A 566 10.26 -1.30 14.12
N ARG A 567 10.47 -0.11 14.71
CA ARG A 567 11.71 0.27 15.42
C ARG A 567 11.87 -0.49 16.75
N VAL A 568 12.05 -1.81 16.68
CA VAL A 568 12.21 -2.68 17.86
C VAL A 568 13.65 -2.68 18.40
N ARG A 569 13.77 -2.70 19.73
CA ARG A 569 15.01 -2.70 20.50
C ARG A 569 15.22 -4.09 21.11
N MET A 570 16.47 -4.55 21.20
CA MET A 570 16.85 -5.84 21.78
C MET A 570 17.48 -5.64 23.15
N GLU A 571 17.34 -6.62 24.04
CA GLU A 571 18.21 -6.77 25.22
C GLU A 571 18.18 -5.52 26.14
N GLU A 572 17.06 -4.79 26.15
CA GLU A 572 16.95 -3.47 26.76
C GLU A 572 16.93 -3.56 28.29
N THR A 573 17.83 -2.80 28.94
CA THR A 573 18.05 -2.86 30.39
C THR A 573 17.37 -1.70 31.12
N ASN A 574 17.08 -1.91 32.41
CA ASN A 574 16.34 -1.00 33.31
C ASN A 574 14.82 -0.95 33.07
N VAL A 575 14.28 -1.75 32.15
CA VAL A 575 12.83 -1.96 32.01
C VAL A 575 12.34 -2.84 33.18
N GLY A 576 11.38 -2.35 33.97
CA GLY A 576 10.84 -3.05 35.14
C GLY A 576 11.85 -3.36 36.26
N GLY A 577 13.07 -2.83 36.19
CA GLY A 577 14.19 -3.22 37.06
C GLY A 577 15.00 -4.43 36.57
N GLY A 578 14.77 -4.90 35.34
CA GLY A 578 15.47 -6.03 34.72
C GLY A 578 15.95 -5.74 33.30
N ARG A 579 15.94 -6.79 32.47
CA ARG A 579 16.26 -6.75 31.03
C ARG A 579 15.19 -7.50 30.26
N VAL A 580 14.67 -6.90 29.18
CA VAL A 580 13.68 -7.51 28.26
C VAL A 580 14.34 -7.97 26.97
N ASP A 581 13.82 -9.06 26.38
CA ASP A 581 14.41 -9.65 25.18
C ASP A 581 14.12 -8.79 23.92
N ILE A 582 12.86 -8.40 23.71
CA ILE A 582 12.46 -7.42 22.69
C ILE A 582 11.55 -6.34 23.31
N ALA A 583 11.82 -5.08 22.97
CA ALA A 583 11.00 -3.93 23.35
C ALA A 583 10.59 -3.11 22.12
N TRP A 584 9.38 -2.56 22.14
CA TRP A 584 8.83 -1.71 21.09
C TRP A 584 7.99 -0.60 21.71
N GLN A 585 8.14 0.60 21.18
CA GLN A 585 7.47 1.81 21.67
C GLN A 585 7.15 2.68 20.45
N PRO A 586 5.95 2.52 19.85
CA PRO A 586 5.52 3.35 18.72
C PRO A 586 5.06 4.74 19.17
N ASN A 587 4.45 4.79 20.36
CA ASN A 587 3.81 5.96 20.96
C ASN A 587 4.33 6.15 22.39
N THR A 588 3.48 6.58 23.32
CA THR A 588 3.80 6.76 24.74
C THR A 588 4.15 5.45 25.46
N GLU A 589 3.52 4.34 25.11
CA GLU A 589 3.57 3.09 25.87
C GLU A 589 4.64 2.10 25.38
N LEU A 590 5.27 1.40 26.33
CA LEU A 590 6.30 0.40 26.07
C LEU A 590 5.72 -1.02 26.05
N ILE A 591 5.67 -1.61 24.86
CA ILE A 591 5.26 -3.00 24.63
C ILE A 591 6.51 -3.90 24.68
N THR A 592 6.47 -4.95 25.49
CA THR A 592 7.59 -5.87 25.72
C THR A 592 7.22 -7.30 25.36
N LEU A 593 8.12 -8.00 24.67
CA LEU A 593 8.00 -9.42 24.36
C LEU A 593 9.11 -10.17 25.12
N GLU A 594 8.70 -11.11 25.97
CA GLU A 594 9.59 -12.08 26.61
C GLU A 594 9.78 -13.27 25.67
N LEU A 595 11.03 -13.71 25.43
CA LEU A 595 11.32 -14.81 24.51
C LEU A 595 11.84 -16.02 25.26
N LYS A 596 11.24 -17.19 25.04
CA LYS A 596 11.61 -18.46 25.70
C LYS A 596 11.75 -19.59 24.70
N ARG A 597 12.32 -20.72 25.14
CA ARG A 597 12.34 -21.98 24.38
C ARG A 597 11.99 -23.16 25.28
N ASP A 598 11.26 -24.12 24.73
CA ASP A 598 10.94 -25.38 25.42
C ASP A 598 11.21 -26.58 24.50
N TRP A 599 11.43 -27.76 25.11
CA TRP A 599 11.66 -29.04 24.44
C TRP A 599 11.14 -30.25 25.25
N ALA A 600 10.41 -30.00 26.33
CA ALA A 600 9.86 -30.98 27.27
C ALA A 600 8.32 -31.00 27.24
N ASP A 601 7.68 -29.84 27.25
CA ASP A 601 6.21 -29.70 27.19
C ASP A 601 5.85 -28.49 26.31
N SER A 602 4.94 -28.68 25.35
CA SER A 602 4.51 -27.63 24.43
C SER A 602 3.15 -27.01 24.79
N SER A 603 2.59 -27.31 25.96
CA SER A 603 1.31 -26.79 26.42
C SER A 603 1.41 -25.36 26.98
N PHE A 604 0.36 -24.58 26.78
CA PHE A 604 0.26 -23.23 27.34
C PHE A 604 0.18 -23.21 28.88
N ASP A 605 -0.28 -24.30 29.51
CA ASP A 605 -0.22 -24.47 30.96
C ASP A 605 1.23 -24.54 31.47
N ALA A 606 2.09 -25.32 30.78
CA ALA A 606 3.52 -25.36 31.10
C ALA A 606 4.19 -24.00 30.90
N TYR A 607 3.89 -23.30 29.79
CA TYR A 607 4.46 -21.97 29.50
C TYR A 607 4.00 -20.91 30.52
N ALA A 608 2.71 -20.88 30.87
CA ALA A 608 2.17 -19.96 31.87
C ALA A 608 2.77 -20.21 33.26
N ALA A 609 3.01 -21.47 33.64
CA ALA A 609 3.61 -21.83 34.92
C ALA A 609 5.12 -21.56 34.99
N ALA A 610 5.86 -21.84 33.92
CA ALA A 610 7.32 -21.72 33.88
C ALA A 610 7.80 -20.28 33.60
N TYR A 611 7.11 -19.55 32.73
CA TYR A 611 7.60 -18.28 32.15
C TYR A 611 6.66 -17.09 32.40
N GLY A 612 5.36 -17.34 32.60
CA GLY A 612 4.37 -16.30 32.86
C GLY A 612 4.77 -15.28 33.96
N PRO A 613 5.28 -15.72 35.14
CA PRO A 613 5.71 -14.80 36.19
C PRO A 613 6.84 -13.85 35.80
N GLN A 614 7.72 -14.24 34.87
CA GLN A 614 8.77 -13.37 34.36
C GLN A 614 8.20 -12.41 33.30
N ALA A 615 7.41 -12.93 32.35
CA ALA A 615 6.83 -12.14 31.26
C ALA A 615 5.98 -10.96 31.77
N ILE A 616 5.19 -11.14 32.84
CA ILE A 616 4.37 -10.06 33.42
C ILE A 616 5.13 -9.10 34.35
N SER A 617 6.42 -9.32 34.60
CA SER A 617 7.21 -8.56 35.59
C SER A 617 7.79 -7.25 35.06
N TYR A 618 7.82 -7.06 33.75
CA TYR A 618 8.51 -5.92 33.12
C TYR A 618 7.63 -4.67 32.98
N GLN A 619 6.33 -4.83 32.76
CA GLN A 619 5.37 -3.73 32.61
C GLN A 619 4.72 -3.30 33.95
N VAL A 620 5.39 -3.42 35.10
CA VAL A 620 4.80 -3.07 36.42
C VAL A 620 4.16 -1.67 36.43
N ALA A 621 4.84 -0.68 35.84
CA ALA A 621 4.34 0.70 35.69
C ALA A 621 3.64 0.99 34.35
N GLY A 622 3.48 -0.02 33.48
CA GLY A 622 2.87 0.11 32.15
C GLY A 622 1.46 -0.48 32.07
N PRO A 623 0.97 -0.72 30.83
CA PRO A 623 -0.31 -1.39 30.59
C PRO A 623 -0.35 -2.83 31.12
N PRO A 624 -1.54 -3.45 31.20
CA PRO A 624 -1.70 -4.79 31.76
C PRO A 624 -1.45 -5.93 30.75
N VAL A 625 -1.14 -5.67 29.47
CA VAL A 625 -1.03 -6.69 28.41
C VAL A 625 0.42 -6.94 27.98
N ASN A 626 0.91 -8.14 28.27
CA ASN A 626 2.29 -8.58 28.05
C ASN A 626 2.34 -9.69 26.97
N PHE A 627 3.45 -9.80 26.24
CA PHE A 627 3.67 -10.87 25.26
C PHE A 627 4.74 -11.87 25.73
N LEU A 628 4.49 -13.16 25.50
CA LEU A 628 5.45 -14.26 25.68
C LEU A 628 5.52 -15.06 24.38
N VAL A 629 6.70 -15.12 23.74
CA VAL A 629 6.93 -15.87 22.51
C VAL A 629 7.83 -17.07 22.80
N VAL A 630 7.34 -18.29 22.59
CA VAL A 630 8.04 -19.53 22.93
C VAL A 630 8.43 -20.30 21.67
N LEU A 631 9.72 -20.56 21.50
CA LEU A 631 10.26 -21.51 20.54
C LEU A 631 10.01 -22.95 21.01
N ASP A 632 9.06 -23.62 20.38
CA ASP A 632 8.71 -25.01 20.67
C ASP A 632 9.58 -25.98 19.86
N LEU A 633 10.58 -26.57 20.53
CA LEU A 633 11.47 -27.60 19.99
C LEU A 633 11.03 -29.03 20.37
N THR A 634 9.83 -29.23 20.96
CA THR A 634 9.33 -30.57 21.27
C THR A 634 9.23 -31.43 20.00
N PRO A 635 9.44 -32.76 20.09
CA PRO A 635 9.28 -33.64 18.95
C PRO A 635 7.87 -33.51 18.34
N LYS A 636 7.79 -33.48 17.01
CA LYS A 636 6.54 -33.35 16.25
C LYS A 636 6.11 -34.68 15.58
N PRO A 637 5.73 -35.74 16.33
CA PRO A 637 5.40 -37.05 15.77
C PRO A 637 4.04 -37.11 15.07
N GLN A 638 3.17 -36.13 15.29
CA GLN A 638 1.81 -36.05 14.73
C GLN A 638 1.68 -34.91 13.70
N GLY A 639 2.80 -34.35 13.22
CA GLY A 639 2.83 -33.15 12.37
C GLY A 639 2.94 -31.86 13.18
N LEU A 640 2.66 -30.73 12.51
CA LEU A 640 2.66 -29.38 13.10
C LEU A 640 1.23 -28.97 13.47
N ALA A 641 1.10 -28.18 14.54
CA ALA A 641 -0.17 -27.55 14.89
C ALA A 641 -0.49 -26.36 13.96
N ALA A 642 -1.77 -26.12 13.66
CA ALA A 642 -2.19 -24.94 12.91
C ALA A 642 -2.15 -23.66 13.77
N ILE A 643 -2.14 -22.48 13.12
CA ILE A 643 -2.05 -21.16 13.76
C ILE A 643 -3.04 -20.95 14.93
N PRO A 644 -4.33 -21.38 14.88
CA PRO A 644 -5.24 -21.23 16.02
C PRO A 644 -4.80 -21.96 17.30
N ALA A 645 -3.98 -23.01 17.17
CA ALA A 645 -3.38 -23.74 18.29
C ALA A 645 -1.96 -23.22 18.61
N CYS A 646 -1.54 -22.09 18.04
CA CYS A 646 -0.24 -21.46 18.28
C CYS A 646 -0.35 -20.15 19.07
N ILE A 647 -1.53 -19.81 19.60
CA ILE A 647 -1.74 -18.64 20.46
C ILE A 647 -2.76 -18.94 21.57
N GLU A 648 -2.56 -18.34 22.75
CA GLU A 648 -3.54 -18.32 23.85
C GLU A 648 -3.49 -16.97 24.60
N VAL A 649 -4.64 -16.45 25.03
CA VAL A 649 -4.72 -15.28 25.94
C VAL A 649 -5.16 -15.73 27.32
N ARG A 650 -4.36 -15.39 28.34
CA ARG A 650 -4.57 -15.81 29.73
C ARG A 650 -4.33 -14.67 30.72
N THR A 651 -5.32 -14.34 31.54
CA THR A 651 -5.12 -13.43 32.68
C THR A 651 -4.49 -14.15 33.87
N LEU A 652 -3.43 -13.54 34.43
CA LEU A 652 -2.65 -14.00 35.58
C LEU A 652 -2.77 -13.01 36.75
N PRO A 653 -2.56 -13.44 38.01
CA PRO A 653 -2.42 -12.53 39.15
C PRO A 653 -1.26 -11.55 38.98
N GLY A 654 -1.37 -10.36 39.58
CA GLY A 654 -0.32 -9.35 39.49
C GLY A 654 0.99 -9.77 40.19
N PRO A 655 2.16 -9.34 39.68
CA PRO A 655 3.46 -9.72 40.24
C PRO A 655 3.64 -9.16 41.67
N ALA A 656 4.36 -9.90 42.52
CA ALA A 656 4.71 -9.52 43.90
C ALA A 656 3.53 -9.14 44.83
N GLY A 657 2.28 -9.47 44.47
CA GLY A 657 1.09 -9.08 45.23
C GLY A 657 0.42 -7.80 44.75
N ASP A 658 0.77 -7.29 43.57
CA ASP A 658 -0.01 -6.29 42.83
C ASP A 658 -1.48 -6.78 42.70
N PRO A 659 -2.48 -6.04 43.23
CA PRO A 659 -3.88 -6.43 43.12
C PRO A 659 -4.43 -6.29 41.69
N ARG A 660 -3.72 -5.63 40.78
CA ARG A 660 -4.06 -5.51 39.37
C ARG A 660 -3.58 -6.77 38.62
N PRO A 661 -4.47 -7.65 38.14
CA PRO A 661 -4.07 -8.79 37.32
C PRO A 661 -3.46 -8.32 35.99
N ARG A 662 -2.77 -9.22 35.30
CA ARG A 662 -2.08 -8.94 34.03
C ARG A 662 -2.50 -9.96 32.97
N THR A 663 -2.81 -9.50 31.77
CA THR A 663 -3.17 -10.36 30.64
C THR A 663 -1.91 -10.73 29.86
N LEU A 664 -1.71 -12.02 29.60
CA LEU A 664 -0.57 -12.55 28.87
C LEU A 664 -1.02 -13.13 27.53
N ILE A 665 -0.44 -12.64 26.43
CA ILE A 665 -0.58 -13.20 25.09
C ILE A 665 0.59 -14.16 24.88
N MET A 666 0.31 -15.46 24.82
CA MET A 666 1.31 -16.51 24.63
C MET A 666 1.30 -16.97 23.17
N VAL A 667 2.44 -16.87 22.48
CA VAL A 667 2.60 -17.25 21.06
C VAL A 667 3.63 -18.37 20.94
N ARG A 668 3.31 -19.44 20.21
CA ARG A 668 4.14 -20.65 20.06
C ARG A 668 4.69 -20.78 18.64
N VAL A 669 6.00 -20.60 18.49
CA VAL A 669 6.73 -20.74 17.21
C VAL A 669 7.27 -22.17 17.12
N GLN A 670 6.80 -22.95 16.14
CA GLN A 670 7.13 -24.37 16.05
C GLN A 670 8.46 -24.61 15.31
N GLY A 671 9.53 -24.83 16.09
CA GLY A 671 10.79 -25.37 15.59
C GLY A 671 10.82 -26.90 15.59
N ASN A 672 11.98 -27.47 15.26
CA ASN A 672 12.19 -28.92 15.18
C ASN A 672 11.17 -29.63 14.24
N LYS A 673 10.84 -28.99 13.12
CA LYS A 673 9.93 -29.55 12.10
C LYS A 673 10.52 -30.83 11.53
N ARG A 674 9.68 -31.83 11.22
CA ARG A 674 10.09 -32.96 10.36
C ARG A 674 9.99 -32.57 8.89
N ASP A 675 10.79 -33.20 8.04
CA ASP A 675 10.66 -33.06 6.59
C ASP A 675 9.47 -33.92 6.12
N PRO A 676 8.53 -33.44 5.27
CA PRO A 676 7.33 -34.21 4.90
C PRO A 676 7.60 -35.48 4.08
N SER A 677 8.82 -35.64 3.55
CA SER A 677 9.24 -36.75 2.70
C SER A 677 10.09 -37.81 3.43
N GLY A 678 9.85 -38.03 4.73
CA GLY A 678 10.60 -38.94 5.61
C GLY A 678 9.78 -40.11 6.16
#